data_AF-A0A2E7JTQ6-F1
#
_entry.id   AF-A0A2E7JTQ6-F1
#
_cell.length_a   1.000
_cell.length_b   1.000
_cell.length_c   1.000
_cell.angle_alpha   90.00
_cell.angle_beta   90.00
_cell.angle_gamma   90.00
#
_symmetry.space_group_name_H-M   'P 1'
#
loop_
_entity.id
_entity.type
_entity.pdbx_description
1 polymer ?
#
loop_
_entity_poly.entity_id
_entity_poly.type
_entity_poly.pdbx_seq_one_letter_code
_entity_poly.pdbx_strand_id
1 'polypeptide(L)'
;MSRSECAALRIRWAPRLLMTGRSFRLPVQTAGPEPVLQFAPFTLVDRRFSPRDDAFMYYLRAPQTSGDYTLSAECGEQSDARVVQVRTLDELRQCQRYNGAEWPRRWPLGRNWDSTKTAQTLQDTPLRPVNIETLRWWLEQDDTTLWHQLPEAEAPRAHYVNVHQGCPACGTAIFAHHGYYPWVRSLLPADFRSECPNCHAVFPSNDLHSGDFSSGDYGDDGFGYFDRDGHLFLFAASYRRDLVNLYNSPIDHLTSLLRTEFDPLLARRLGIMLLRYASEILNLAAIPQFRHGPSQEVETAWDWGQPDWSSDPEPIASLFRKGMLRYAIDVPSIGASLALAYDTIWPWLKEDRELVARAQALGLALAQPADAIRLIEEMLASLLQCLLDGGGLSNMPRVSEGALTLIRGLDRADAQDALEWLYDRGPEKLRGFGTNDFFPCGTPPEATGGYNDTHTRGLFALEYQLRQLRQRHPQAYPESLFPSLLDPSRGQRIIQAPAEIALLGRIPFHFGDGGSSGVQTPLHDRAPLDPLPAATKALAAEYLDADPLAESARQKPLGNTVLDGVGIAILRTDERPERAAAGIVYGDAPYHRHQDLLDVQLYAYDRPFISDLGYPQSWASVHCWEGHWATHNSVWSVAPDLHPLELPFDTPQPFLKAIAGRGRLVRMLSSAGLQVAEIEAERWAWHPAEQRWYKPGIHFRRLIALVETDGQGLAL
;
A
#
# COMPACT_ATOMS: atom_id res chain seq x y z
N MET A 1 -44.36 -14.04 13.52
CA MET A 1 -43.20 -13.41 14.19
C MET A 1 -43.73 -12.22 14.98
N SER A 2 -43.50 -12.22 16.30
CA SER A 2 -43.98 -11.19 17.22
C SER A 2 -43.33 -9.84 16.92
N ARG A 3 -44.16 -8.80 16.80
CA ARG A 3 -43.73 -7.42 17.04
C ARG A 3 -43.36 -7.27 18.53
N SER A 4 -42.38 -6.41 18.81
CA SER A 4 -41.98 -5.88 20.13
C SER A 4 -40.90 -6.65 20.92
N GLU A 5 -39.65 -6.52 20.50
CA GLU A 5 -38.69 -5.81 21.36
C GLU A 5 -38.58 -4.40 20.76
N CYS A 6 -39.09 -3.38 21.44
CA CYS A 6 -38.84 -1.99 21.03
C CYS A 6 -37.34 -1.76 21.17
N ALA A 7 -36.64 -1.41 20.08
CA ALA A 7 -35.25 -0.99 20.19
C ALA A 7 -35.17 0.19 21.17
N ALA A 8 -34.51 -0.04 22.31
CA ALA A 8 -34.28 1.00 23.30
C ALA A 8 -33.44 2.12 22.66
N LEU A 9 -33.75 3.37 22.99
CA LEU A 9 -32.98 4.54 22.55
C LEU A 9 -31.49 4.32 22.85
N ARG A 10 -30.67 4.40 21.80
CA ARG A 10 -29.22 4.15 21.94
C ARG A 10 -28.40 4.98 20.97
N ILE A 11 -27.41 5.69 21.50
CA ILE A 11 -26.31 6.24 20.72
C ILE A 11 -25.39 5.07 20.34
N ARG A 12 -25.45 4.67 19.06
CA ARG A 12 -24.79 3.46 18.54
C ARG A 12 -23.29 3.64 18.42
N TRP A 13 -22.86 4.87 18.14
CA TRP A 13 -21.44 5.23 18.00
C TRP A 13 -21.24 6.71 18.33
N ALA A 14 -20.10 7.01 18.95
CA ALA A 14 -19.57 8.36 19.11
C ALA A 14 -18.04 8.26 19.18
N PRO A 15 -17.28 9.26 18.68
CA PRO A 15 -15.85 9.27 18.88
C PRO A 15 -15.54 9.47 20.36
N ARG A 16 -14.56 8.73 20.90
CA ARG A 16 -14.12 8.93 22.28
C ARG A 16 -13.34 10.25 22.41
N LEU A 17 -12.49 10.51 21.43
CA LEU A 17 -11.56 11.63 21.36
C LEU A 17 -11.60 12.22 19.94
N LEU A 18 -11.58 13.54 19.84
CA LEU A 18 -11.70 14.28 18.59
C LEU A 18 -10.84 15.55 18.65
N MET A 19 -10.26 15.98 17.53
CA MET A 19 -9.60 17.28 17.49
C MET A 19 -10.63 18.42 17.39
N THR A 20 -10.30 19.60 17.92
CA THR A 20 -11.13 20.82 17.82
C THR A 20 -11.56 21.12 16.38
N GLY A 21 -12.81 21.56 16.21
CA GLY A 21 -13.35 21.98 14.91
C GLY A 21 -13.72 20.85 13.93
N ARG A 22 -13.46 19.59 14.26
CA ARG A 22 -13.69 18.44 13.37
C ARG A 22 -15.14 18.00 13.31
N SER A 23 -15.54 17.41 12.17
CA SER A 23 -16.90 16.91 11.97
C SER A 23 -16.97 15.39 12.08
N PHE A 24 -18.08 14.86 12.60
CA PHE A 24 -18.34 13.41 12.70
C PHE A 24 -19.84 13.08 12.60
N ARG A 25 -20.15 11.81 12.33
CA ARG A 25 -21.52 11.27 12.30
C ARG A 25 -21.89 10.63 13.65
N LEU A 26 -23.04 10.97 14.20
CA LEU A 26 -23.60 10.42 15.44
C LEU A 26 -24.89 9.64 15.13
N PRO A 27 -24.83 8.30 15.02
CA PRO A 27 -26.02 7.46 14.84
C PRO A 27 -26.77 7.24 16.17
N VAL A 28 -28.06 7.56 16.17
CA VAL A 28 -28.97 7.38 17.30
C VAL A 28 -30.14 6.49 16.87
N GLN A 29 -30.18 5.27 17.38
CA GLN A 29 -31.23 4.30 17.09
C GLN A 29 -32.39 4.46 18.09
N THR A 30 -33.63 4.42 17.60
CA THR A 30 -34.84 4.50 18.43
C THR A 30 -36.02 3.88 17.71
N ALA A 31 -36.89 3.18 18.44
CA ALA A 31 -38.19 2.71 17.92
C ALA A 31 -39.29 3.79 17.98
N GLY A 32 -38.99 4.96 18.56
CA GLY A 32 -39.90 6.09 18.75
C GLY A 32 -39.75 7.20 17.70
N PRO A 33 -40.38 8.38 17.91
CA PRO A 33 -40.14 9.55 17.07
C PRO A 33 -38.68 10.03 17.15
N GLU A 34 -38.33 11.00 16.31
CA GLU A 34 -37.00 11.62 16.32
C GLU A 34 -36.60 12.04 17.73
N PRO A 35 -35.41 11.61 18.22
CA PRO A 35 -34.97 11.92 19.57
C PRO A 35 -34.57 13.39 19.68
N VAL A 36 -34.75 13.96 20.87
CA VAL A 36 -34.24 15.28 21.22
C VAL A 36 -32.75 15.13 21.55
N LEU A 37 -31.89 15.75 20.76
CA LEU A 37 -30.44 15.71 20.95
C LEU A 37 -29.97 16.95 21.71
N GLN A 38 -29.29 16.75 22.85
CA GLN A 38 -28.53 17.79 23.54
C GLN A 38 -27.06 17.66 23.12
N PHE A 39 -26.62 18.62 22.32
CA PHE A 39 -25.29 18.59 21.70
C PHE A 39 -24.51 19.89 21.87
N ALA A 40 -24.99 20.88 22.62
CA ALA A 40 -24.22 22.10 22.85
C ALA A 40 -22.91 21.77 23.60
N PRO A 41 -21.76 22.38 23.23
CA PRO A 41 -21.57 23.48 22.27
C PRO A 41 -21.21 23.04 20.84
N PHE A 42 -21.49 21.80 20.43
CA PHE A 42 -21.31 21.37 19.04
C PHE A 42 -22.29 22.08 18.11
N THR A 43 -21.92 22.19 16.83
CA THR A 43 -22.80 22.71 15.79
C THR A 43 -23.41 21.57 15.00
N LEU A 44 -24.74 21.55 14.86
CA LEU A 44 -25.43 20.64 13.94
C LEU A 44 -25.18 21.09 12.50
N VAL A 45 -24.59 20.22 11.68
CA VAL A 45 -24.29 20.45 10.26
C VAL A 45 -25.44 19.97 9.39
N ASP A 46 -25.87 18.72 9.60
CA ASP A 46 -27.00 18.10 8.89
C ASP A 46 -27.61 16.99 9.77
N ARG A 47 -28.77 16.46 9.36
CA ARG A 47 -29.38 15.26 9.95
C ARG A 47 -30.25 14.51 8.95
N ARG A 48 -30.32 13.19 9.08
CA ARG A 48 -31.24 12.34 8.31
C ARG A 48 -31.70 11.12 9.08
N PHE A 49 -32.83 10.54 8.68
CA PHE A 49 -33.22 9.19 9.12
C PHE A 49 -32.68 8.15 8.13
N SER A 50 -32.06 7.08 8.62
CA SER A 50 -31.65 5.91 7.84
C SER A 50 -32.68 4.79 8.02
N PRO A 51 -33.53 4.49 7.03
CA PRO A 51 -34.50 3.40 7.13
C PRO A 51 -33.83 2.03 7.24
N ARG A 52 -32.64 1.86 6.66
CA ARG A 52 -31.87 0.62 6.71
C ARG A 52 -31.42 0.29 8.13
N ASP A 53 -30.97 1.31 8.86
CA ASP A 53 -30.39 1.14 10.19
C ASP A 53 -31.41 1.42 11.31
N ASP A 54 -32.61 1.87 10.95
CA ASP A 54 -33.66 2.34 11.86
C ASP A 54 -33.13 3.40 12.85
N ALA A 55 -32.35 4.35 12.33
CA ALA A 55 -31.58 5.29 13.14
C ALA A 55 -31.53 6.70 12.54
N PHE A 56 -31.52 7.70 13.42
CA PHE A 56 -31.24 9.09 13.07
C PHE A 56 -29.73 9.31 13.03
N MET A 57 -29.23 9.80 11.90
CA MET A 57 -27.84 10.17 11.69
C MET A 57 -27.72 11.68 11.86
N TYR A 58 -27.02 12.14 12.89
CA TYR A 58 -26.69 13.55 13.09
C TYR A 58 -25.25 13.81 12.67
N TYR A 59 -24.99 14.90 11.97
CA TYR A 59 -23.63 15.31 11.60
C TYR A 59 -23.27 16.54 12.41
N LEU A 60 -22.29 16.38 13.31
CA LEU A 60 -21.93 17.41 14.28
C LEU A 60 -20.52 17.90 14.03
N ARG A 61 -20.29 19.19 14.27
CA ARG A 61 -18.95 19.81 14.27
C ARG A 61 -18.54 20.17 15.70
N ALA A 62 -17.34 19.75 16.08
CA ALA A 62 -16.77 20.02 17.39
C ALA A 62 -16.50 21.51 17.62
N PRO A 63 -16.60 21.98 18.87
CA PRO A 63 -16.21 23.33 19.23
C PRO A 63 -14.71 23.57 19.00
N GLN A 64 -14.31 24.84 18.94
CA GLN A 64 -12.90 25.26 18.90
C GLN A 64 -12.24 25.23 20.30
N THR A 65 -13.04 25.10 21.36
CA THR A 65 -12.57 25.02 22.74
C THR A 65 -12.40 23.57 23.15
N SER A 66 -11.22 23.20 23.66
CA SER A 66 -10.99 21.87 24.22
C SER A 66 -11.81 21.65 25.49
N GLY A 67 -12.19 20.40 25.74
CA GLY A 67 -13.02 20.03 26.88
C GLY A 67 -13.63 18.64 26.75
N ASP A 68 -14.26 18.18 27.82
CA ASP A 68 -15.05 16.95 27.83
C ASP A 68 -16.52 17.31 27.78
N TYR A 69 -17.20 16.88 26.72
CA TYR A 69 -18.57 17.28 26.44
C TYR A 69 -19.49 16.07 26.43
N THR A 70 -20.67 16.19 27.02
CA THR A 70 -21.69 15.13 27.02
C THR A 70 -22.67 15.38 25.90
N LEU A 71 -22.81 14.41 25.00
CA LEU A 71 -23.89 14.33 24.02
C LEU A 71 -24.96 13.40 24.58
N SER A 72 -26.20 13.86 24.68
CA SER A 72 -27.33 13.03 25.13
C SER A 72 -28.47 13.05 24.12
N ALA A 73 -29.13 11.92 23.97
CA ALA A 73 -30.35 11.76 23.21
C ALA A 73 -31.49 11.37 24.17
N GLU A 74 -32.66 11.96 23.96
CA GLU A 74 -33.87 11.70 24.76
C GLU A 74 -35.06 11.38 23.85
N CYS A 75 -35.84 10.35 24.18
CA CYS A 75 -37.06 9.98 23.48
C CYS A 75 -38.08 9.41 24.48
N GLY A 76 -39.10 10.21 24.81
CA GLY A 76 -40.02 9.88 25.90
C GLY A 76 -39.31 9.82 27.24
N GLU A 77 -39.40 8.68 27.94
CA GLU A 77 -38.72 8.44 29.23
C GLU A 77 -37.32 7.81 29.07
N GLN A 78 -36.90 7.51 27.84
CA GLN A 78 -35.59 6.92 27.57
C GLN A 78 -34.55 7.99 27.28
N SER A 79 -33.35 7.82 27.83
CA SER A 79 -32.18 8.66 27.54
C SER A 79 -30.93 7.81 27.38
N ASP A 80 -30.02 8.25 26.52
CA ASP A 80 -28.68 7.70 26.39
C ASP A 80 -27.67 8.83 26.20
N ALA A 81 -26.47 8.68 26.75
CA ALA A 81 -25.46 9.74 26.74
C ALA A 81 -24.05 9.19 26.50
N ARG A 82 -23.22 9.98 25.81
CA ARG A 82 -21.80 9.70 25.55
C ARG A 82 -20.96 10.94 25.85
N VAL A 83 -19.80 10.72 26.44
CA VAL A 83 -18.79 11.77 26.62
C VAL A 83 -17.83 11.74 25.43
N VAL A 84 -17.65 12.88 24.80
CA VAL A 84 -16.67 13.11 23.72
C VAL A 84 -15.61 14.06 24.24
N GLN A 85 -14.36 13.62 24.22
CA GLN A 85 -13.21 14.45 24.55
C GLN A 85 -12.81 15.24 23.30
N VAL A 86 -12.82 16.57 23.38
CA VAL A 86 -12.33 17.44 22.31
C VAL A 86 -11.01 18.05 22.77
N ARG A 87 -9.97 17.93 21.95
CA ARG A 87 -8.62 18.40 22.27
C ARG A 87 -8.02 19.21 21.13
N THR A 88 -7.17 20.18 21.47
CA THR A 88 -6.35 20.88 20.49
C THR A 88 -5.24 19.95 19.97
N LEU A 89 -4.62 20.30 18.83
CA LEU A 89 -3.48 19.53 18.32
C LEU A 89 -2.34 19.45 19.34
N ASP A 90 -2.07 20.52 20.09
CA ASP A 90 -1.00 20.56 21.09
C ASP A 90 -1.27 19.65 22.28
N GLU A 91 -2.53 19.54 22.72
CA GLU A 91 -2.94 18.59 23.75
C GLU A 91 -2.82 17.15 23.23
N LEU A 92 -3.21 16.87 21.98
CA LEU A 92 -3.10 15.54 21.37
C LEU A 92 -1.66 15.05 21.20
N ARG A 93 -0.70 15.97 21.09
CA ARG A 93 0.74 15.66 20.97
C ARG A 93 1.41 15.31 22.31
N GLN A 94 0.73 15.53 23.44
CA GLN A 94 1.25 15.22 24.76
C GLN A 94 1.15 13.72 25.04
N CYS A 95 2.20 13.17 25.64
CA CYS A 95 2.25 11.76 25.99
C CYS A 95 1.21 11.43 27.08
N GLN A 96 0.38 10.44 26.80
CA GLN A 96 -0.62 9.90 27.72
C GLN A 96 -0.70 8.39 27.60
N ARG A 97 -1.20 7.73 28.65
CA ARG A 97 -1.44 6.29 28.65
C ARG A 97 -2.94 6.02 28.59
N TYR A 98 -3.36 5.19 27.65
CA TYR A 98 -4.75 4.76 27.52
C TYR A 98 -4.79 3.29 27.10
N ASN A 99 -5.64 2.52 27.78
CA ASN A 99 -5.87 1.10 27.51
C ASN A 99 -4.56 0.28 27.39
N GLY A 100 -3.64 0.50 28.34
CA GLY A 100 -2.37 -0.23 28.37
C GLY A 100 -1.27 0.28 27.42
N ALA A 101 -1.58 1.13 26.44
CA ALA A 101 -0.65 1.66 25.45
C ALA A 101 -0.32 3.16 25.65
N GLU A 102 0.82 3.59 25.13
CA GLU A 102 1.24 5.01 25.07
C GLU A 102 0.73 5.68 23.78
N TRP A 103 0.19 6.89 23.93
CA TRP A 103 -0.33 7.75 22.86
C TRP A 103 0.24 9.17 23.00
N PRO A 104 0.45 9.91 21.90
CA PRO A 104 0.36 9.46 20.52
C PRO A 104 1.38 8.36 20.19
N ARG A 105 1.09 7.54 19.18
CA ARG A 105 2.04 6.58 18.59
C ARG A 105 3.10 7.35 17.81
N ARG A 106 4.07 7.91 18.51
CA ARG A 106 5.20 8.67 17.99
C ARG A 106 6.49 8.12 18.58
N TRP A 107 7.44 7.76 17.74
CA TRP A 107 8.75 7.32 18.19
C TRP A 107 9.58 8.56 18.65
N PRO A 108 10.44 8.47 19.67
CA PRO A 108 10.47 7.40 20.66
C PRO A 108 9.22 7.44 21.55
N LEU A 109 8.63 6.27 21.80
CA LEU A 109 7.37 6.14 22.53
C LEU A 109 7.45 6.71 23.96
N GLY A 110 6.38 7.40 24.36
CA GLY A 110 6.23 7.92 25.72
C GLY A 110 7.15 9.09 26.06
N ARG A 111 7.97 9.57 25.12
CA ARG A 111 8.95 10.64 25.34
C ARG A 111 8.57 11.91 24.59
N ASN A 112 9.03 13.04 25.11
CA ASN A 112 8.98 14.31 24.39
C ASN A 112 9.89 14.26 23.17
N TRP A 113 9.55 15.04 22.15
CA TRP A 113 10.35 15.15 20.93
C TRP A 113 11.27 16.37 20.99
N ASP A 114 12.57 16.12 20.80
CA ASP A 114 13.60 17.14 20.62
C ASP A 114 14.32 16.91 19.29
N SER A 115 14.40 17.95 18.47
CA SER A 115 15.13 17.90 17.20
C SER A 115 16.63 17.77 17.45
N THR A 116 17.24 16.78 16.83
CA THR A 116 18.70 16.55 16.85
C THR A 116 19.31 16.68 15.46
N LYS A 117 18.52 17.08 14.46
CA LYS A 117 18.96 17.13 13.08
C LYS A 117 19.99 18.25 12.90
N THR A 118 21.14 17.93 12.29
CA THR A 118 22.23 18.90 12.11
C THR A 118 22.60 19.18 10.66
N ALA A 119 22.17 18.33 9.72
CA ALA A 119 22.43 18.49 8.31
C ALA A 119 21.31 17.88 7.45
N GLN A 120 21.33 18.21 6.16
CA GLN A 120 20.59 17.46 5.15
C GLN A 120 21.27 16.11 4.94
N THR A 121 20.47 15.06 4.75
CA THR A 121 20.90 13.65 4.84
C THR A 121 20.36 12.77 3.74
N LEU A 122 19.47 13.31 2.90
CA LEU A 122 18.77 12.59 1.83
C LEU A 122 19.00 13.23 0.44
N GLN A 123 19.91 14.21 0.32
CA GLN A 123 20.15 14.95 -0.93
C GLN A 123 20.85 14.11 -2.01
N ASP A 124 21.37 12.94 -1.64
CA ASP A 124 21.82 11.83 -2.50
C ASP A 124 20.67 11.13 -3.24
N THR A 125 19.42 11.29 -2.79
CA THR A 125 18.25 10.66 -3.43
C THR A 125 18.10 11.15 -4.88
N PRO A 126 17.96 10.30 -5.90
CA PRO A 126 17.82 10.76 -7.28
C PRO A 126 16.67 11.78 -7.48
N LEU A 127 16.89 12.77 -8.35
CA LEU A 127 15.85 13.71 -8.75
C LEU A 127 14.74 12.98 -9.50
N ARG A 128 13.49 13.35 -9.22
CA ARG A 128 12.33 12.90 -9.99
C ARG A 128 12.03 13.89 -11.12
N PRO A 129 11.65 13.43 -12.32
CA PRO A 129 11.16 14.30 -13.37
C PRO A 129 10.00 15.17 -12.87
N VAL A 130 10.03 16.45 -13.22
CA VAL A 130 8.98 17.41 -12.84
C VAL A 130 8.00 17.58 -13.98
N ASN A 131 6.71 17.41 -13.70
CA ASN A 131 5.66 17.78 -14.63
C ASN A 131 5.04 19.13 -14.22
N ILE A 132 5.42 20.20 -14.92
CA ILE A 132 4.96 21.57 -14.61
C ILE A 132 3.45 21.74 -14.84
N GLU A 133 2.86 21.02 -15.78
CA GLU A 133 1.41 21.10 -16.03
C GLU A 133 0.61 20.62 -14.82
N THR A 134 1.03 19.51 -14.21
CA THR A 134 0.41 19.00 -12.97
C THR A 134 0.61 19.92 -11.78
N LEU A 135 1.62 20.79 -11.80
CA LEU A 135 1.89 21.75 -10.74
C LEU A 135 1.13 23.08 -10.89
N ARG A 136 0.67 23.43 -12.10
CA ARG A 136 0.15 24.77 -12.41
C ARG A 136 -0.90 25.23 -11.40
N TRP A 137 -1.92 24.40 -11.16
CA TRP A 137 -2.98 24.70 -10.20
C TRP A 137 -2.40 24.98 -8.80
N TRP A 138 -1.54 24.09 -8.28
CA TRP A 138 -0.92 24.23 -6.96
C TRP A 138 -0.07 25.49 -6.83
N LEU A 139 0.55 25.93 -7.93
CA LEU A 139 1.38 27.12 -7.95
C LEU A 139 0.58 28.42 -7.93
N GLU A 140 -0.70 28.38 -8.30
CA GLU A 140 -1.60 29.53 -8.42
C GLU A 140 -2.49 29.71 -7.18
N GLN A 141 -2.58 28.69 -6.29
CA GLN A 141 -3.44 28.73 -5.12
C GLN A 141 -2.87 29.53 -3.95
N ASP A 142 -3.78 30.09 -3.14
CA ASP A 142 -3.48 30.66 -1.83
C ASP A 142 -3.35 29.58 -0.73
N ASP A 143 -2.86 29.99 0.44
CA ASP A 143 -2.61 29.05 1.53
C ASP A 143 -3.87 28.36 2.04
N THR A 144 -4.98 29.09 2.11
CA THR A 144 -6.27 28.56 2.58
C THR A 144 -6.74 27.43 1.67
N THR A 145 -6.69 27.65 0.35
CA THR A 145 -7.08 26.66 -0.65
C THR A 145 -6.16 25.45 -0.61
N LEU A 146 -4.83 25.65 -0.54
CA LEU A 146 -3.86 24.57 -0.38
C LEU A 146 -4.10 23.77 0.90
N TRP A 147 -4.37 24.45 2.02
CA TRP A 147 -4.62 23.84 3.32
C TRP A 147 -5.86 22.94 3.30
N HIS A 148 -6.95 23.41 2.72
CA HIS A 148 -8.21 22.66 2.66
C HIS A 148 -8.24 21.57 1.58
N GLN A 149 -7.28 21.55 0.67
CA GLN A 149 -7.19 20.52 -0.38
C GLN A 149 -6.86 19.13 0.19
N LEU A 150 -6.18 19.04 1.35
CA LEU A 150 -6.02 17.78 2.09
C LEU A 150 -7.24 17.57 3.01
N PRO A 151 -8.03 16.49 2.83
CA PRO A 151 -9.22 16.26 3.67
C PRO A 151 -8.85 15.92 5.12
N GLU A 152 -9.79 16.17 6.03
CA GLU A 152 -9.66 15.81 7.46
C GLU A 152 -9.62 14.29 7.66
N ALA A 153 -8.82 13.82 8.62
CA ALA A 153 -8.67 12.41 8.92
C ALA A 153 -9.97 11.72 9.37
N GLU A 154 -10.85 12.44 10.05
CA GLU A 154 -12.15 11.97 10.59
C GLU A 154 -13.11 11.48 9.50
N ALA A 155 -12.87 11.88 8.25
CA ALA A 155 -13.66 11.44 7.13
C ALA A 155 -13.18 10.06 6.63
N PRO A 156 -14.06 9.05 6.51
CA PRO A 156 -13.65 7.71 6.09
C PRO A 156 -12.96 7.70 4.72
N ARG A 157 -12.06 6.73 4.55
CA ARG A 157 -11.32 6.49 3.30
C ARG A 157 -11.42 5.02 2.92
N ALA A 158 -11.61 4.75 1.63
CA ALA A 158 -11.77 3.40 1.07
C ALA A 158 -11.04 3.26 -0.27
N HIS A 159 -10.72 2.02 -0.67
CA HIS A 159 -10.05 1.75 -1.95
C HIS A 159 -10.99 1.76 -3.14
N TYR A 160 -12.19 1.25 -2.98
CA TYR A 160 -13.08 1.09 -4.12
C TYR A 160 -14.41 1.72 -3.80
N VAL A 161 -15.06 2.26 -4.84
CA VAL A 161 -16.48 2.59 -4.75
C VAL A 161 -17.26 1.29 -4.57
N ASN A 162 -17.09 0.36 -5.51
CA ASN A 162 -17.66 -0.97 -5.52
C ASN A 162 -16.92 -1.79 -6.60
N VAL A 163 -16.38 -2.97 -6.27
CA VAL A 163 -15.64 -3.81 -7.26
C VAL A 163 -16.47 -4.93 -7.87
N HIS A 164 -17.67 -5.18 -7.35
CA HIS A 164 -18.52 -6.29 -7.79
C HIS A 164 -19.66 -5.84 -8.72
N GLN A 165 -20.46 -4.88 -8.29
CA GLN A 165 -21.63 -4.33 -8.98
C GLN A 165 -21.29 -3.22 -9.96
N GLY A 166 -20.16 -2.51 -9.77
CA GLY A 166 -19.75 -1.42 -10.64
C GLY A 166 -20.54 -0.12 -10.42
N CYS A 167 -21.26 0.35 -11.43
CA CYS A 167 -22.04 1.59 -11.38
C CYS A 167 -23.52 1.32 -11.03
N PRO A 168 -24.16 2.10 -10.14
CA PRO A 168 -25.60 1.94 -9.86
C PRO A 168 -26.52 2.04 -11.08
N ALA A 169 -26.11 2.76 -12.14
CA ALA A 169 -26.92 2.98 -13.33
C ALA A 169 -26.68 1.97 -14.46
N CYS A 170 -25.42 1.56 -14.71
CA CYS A 170 -25.07 0.68 -15.82
C CYS A 170 -24.40 -0.65 -15.41
N GLY A 171 -24.36 -0.94 -14.11
CA GLY A 171 -23.75 -2.15 -13.55
C GLY A 171 -22.27 -2.27 -13.91
N THR A 172 -21.86 -3.48 -14.28
CA THR A 172 -20.48 -3.86 -14.57
C THR A 172 -19.93 -3.31 -15.89
N ALA A 173 -20.76 -2.67 -16.73
CA ALA A 173 -20.31 -2.06 -17.98
C ALA A 173 -19.22 -0.99 -17.75
N ILE A 174 -19.17 -0.38 -16.56
CA ILE A 174 -18.11 0.55 -16.16
C ILE A 174 -16.70 -0.06 -16.23
N PHE A 175 -16.56 -1.37 -16.00
CA PHE A 175 -15.26 -2.04 -15.95
C PHE A 175 -14.60 -2.23 -17.33
N ALA A 176 -15.31 -1.91 -18.42
CA ALA A 176 -14.72 -1.80 -19.75
C ALA A 176 -13.69 -0.67 -19.86
N HIS A 177 -13.74 0.34 -18.96
CA HIS A 177 -12.80 1.47 -18.96
C HIS A 177 -11.58 1.24 -18.05
N HIS A 178 -11.79 0.60 -16.90
CA HIS A 178 -10.73 0.20 -15.97
C HIS A 178 -11.30 -0.76 -14.90
N GLY A 179 -10.57 -1.83 -14.55
CA GLY A 179 -11.07 -2.81 -13.57
C GLY A 179 -11.06 -2.33 -12.12
N TYR A 180 -10.01 -1.61 -11.70
CA TYR A 180 -9.88 -1.10 -10.31
C TYR A 180 -10.46 0.30 -10.04
N TYR A 181 -10.15 1.29 -10.89
CA TYR A 181 -10.45 2.70 -10.63
C TYR A 181 -11.12 3.38 -11.84
N PRO A 182 -12.30 2.93 -12.29
CA PRO A 182 -12.89 3.46 -13.53
C PRO A 182 -13.51 4.86 -13.40
N TRP A 183 -13.74 5.36 -12.18
CA TRP A 183 -14.48 6.61 -11.97
C TRP A 183 -13.69 7.84 -12.40
N VAL A 184 -14.34 8.74 -13.13
CA VAL A 184 -13.78 10.05 -13.55
C VAL A 184 -14.10 11.09 -12.47
N ARG A 185 -13.11 11.88 -12.05
CA ARG A 185 -13.21 12.83 -10.93
C ARG A 185 -12.47 14.12 -11.21
N SER A 186 -13.07 15.26 -10.85
CA SER A 186 -12.39 16.56 -10.83
C SER A 186 -11.76 16.79 -9.46
N LEU A 187 -10.45 16.58 -9.31
CA LEU A 187 -9.78 16.74 -8.02
C LEU A 187 -9.25 18.16 -7.77
N LEU A 188 -9.20 19.04 -8.79
CA LEU A 188 -8.57 20.37 -8.76
C LEU A 188 -9.45 21.43 -9.46
N PRO A 189 -10.36 22.12 -8.75
CA PRO A 189 -10.72 21.93 -7.34
C PRO A 189 -11.58 20.67 -7.13
N ALA A 190 -11.60 20.19 -5.89
CA ALA A 190 -12.40 19.04 -5.49
C ALA A 190 -13.90 19.38 -5.43
N ASP A 191 -14.73 18.61 -6.11
CA ASP A 191 -16.20 18.70 -6.13
C ASP A 191 -16.92 17.54 -5.40
N PHE A 192 -16.16 16.53 -4.97
CA PHE A 192 -16.66 15.28 -4.38
C PHE A 192 -17.65 14.51 -5.28
N ARG A 193 -17.55 14.64 -6.61
CA ARG A 193 -18.38 13.93 -7.59
C ARG A 193 -17.58 12.90 -8.39
N SER A 194 -18.17 11.73 -8.57
CA SER A 194 -17.65 10.62 -9.36
C SER A 194 -18.56 10.39 -10.56
N GLU A 195 -18.02 10.57 -11.76
CA GLU A 195 -18.73 10.30 -13.01
C GLU A 195 -18.39 8.90 -13.52
N CYS A 196 -19.42 8.14 -13.91
CA CYS A 196 -19.21 6.87 -14.60
C CYS A 196 -18.80 7.13 -16.06
N PRO A 197 -17.63 6.67 -16.52
CA PRO A 197 -17.19 6.89 -17.91
C PRO A 197 -18.04 6.17 -18.96
N ASN A 198 -18.84 5.17 -18.56
CA ASN A 198 -19.68 4.39 -19.47
C ASN A 198 -21.06 5.02 -19.71
N CYS A 199 -21.72 5.51 -18.65
CA CYS A 199 -23.09 6.05 -18.74
C CYS A 199 -23.21 7.54 -18.37
N HIS A 200 -22.12 8.18 -17.95
CA HIS A 200 -22.05 9.59 -17.53
C HIS A 200 -22.93 9.96 -16.32
N ALA A 201 -23.46 8.97 -15.60
CA ALA A 201 -24.14 9.21 -14.34
C ALA A 201 -23.14 9.69 -13.27
N VAL A 202 -23.57 10.67 -12.48
CA VAL A 202 -22.74 11.35 -11.47
C VAL A 202 -23.23 11.00 -10.07
N PHE A 203 -22.29 10.63 -9.19
CA PHE A 203 -22.56 10.20 -7.82
C PHE A 203 -21.56 10.81 -6.81
N PRO A 204 -21.92 10.95 -5.53
CA PRO A 204 -23.28 10.78 -5.01
C PRO A 204 -24.17 11.94 -5.46
N SER A 205 -25.45 11.95 -5.10
CA SER A 205 -26.39 13.03 -5.47
C SER A 205 -26.30 14.27 -4.57
N ASN A 206 -25.91 14.10 -3.30
CA ASN A 206 -25.77 15.17 -2.32
C ASN A 206 -24.50 16.01 -2.52
N ASP A 207 -24.51 17.25 -2.04
CA ASP A 207 -23.36 18.16 -2.08
C ASP A 207 -22.55 18.14 -0.77
N LEU A 208 -21.58 17.23 -0.71
CA LEU A 208 -20.68 17.10 0.44
C LEU A 208 -19.82 18.34 0.71
N HIS A 209 -19.58 19.18 -0.30
CA HIS A 209 -18.78 20.40 -0.12
C HIS A 209 -19.53 21.46 0.71
N SER A 210 -20.85 21.57 0.53
CA SER A 210 -21.70 22.48 1.33
C SER A 210 -22.16 21.88 2.66
N GLY A 211 -21.77 20.64 2.98
CA GLY A 211 -22.17 19.95 4.20
C GLY A 211 -23.54 19.27 4.11
N ASP A 212 -24.05 19.03 2.89
CA ASP A 212 -25.24 18.21 2.66
C ASP A 212 -24.86 16.72 2.66
N PHE A 213 -25.33 15.99 3.67
CA PHE A 213 -25.06 14.56 3.88
C PHE A 213 -26.29 13.69 3.60
N SER A 214 -27.37 14.26 3.05
CA SER A 214 -28.69 13.60 3.06
C SER A 214 -29.48 13.71 1.78
N SER A 215 -29.21 14.67 0.89
CA SER A 215 -30.09 14.93 -0.25
C SER A 215 -29.93 13.98 -1.46
N GLY A 216 -31.02 13.86 -2.22
CA GLY A 216 -31.08 13.14 -3.50
C GLY A 216 -31.13 11.62 -3.39
N ASP A 217 -31.35 10.97 -4.54
CA ASP A 217 -31.65 9.54 -4.64
C ASP A 217 -30.44 8.61 -4.39
N TYR A 218 -29.22 9.15 -4.47
CA TYR A 218 -27.95 8.43 -4.32
C TYR A 218 -27.05 9.09 -3.26
N GLY A 219 -27.64 9.55 -2.16
CA GLY A 219 -26.91 10.29 -1.12
C GLY A 219 -25.88 9.42 -0.39
N ASP A 220 -24.61 9.84 -0.40
CA ASP A 220 -23.51 9.23 0.36
C ASP A 220 -23.03 10.23 1.42
N ASP A 221 -23.09 9.83 2.70
CA ASP A 221 -22.71 10.67 3.83
C ASP A 221 -21.21 10.59 4.20
N GLY A 222 -20.42 9.85 3.43
CA GLY A 222 -19.05 9.50 3.77
C GLY A 222 -18.85 8.04 4.17
N PHE A 223 -19.91 7.34 4.56
CA PHE A 223 -19.90 5.93 4.94
C PHE A 223 -20.57 5.02 3.90
N GLY A 224 -20.95 5.59 2.75
CA GLY A 224 -21.48 4.86 1.61
C GLY A 224 -22.96 5.08 1.36
N TYR A 225 -23.32 4.93 0.10
CA TYR A 225 -24.69 4.76 -0.38
C TYR A 225 -25.03 3.27 -0.42
N PHE A 226 -26.24 2.90 -0.01
CA PHE A 226 -26.77 1.55 -0.13
C PHE A 226 -27.94 1.54 -1.12
N ASP A 227 -27.89 0.67 -2.11
CA ASP A 227 -29.03 0.49 -3.02
C ASP A 227 -30.16 -0.33 -2.37
N ARG A 228 -31.23 -0.57 -3.13
CA ARG A 228 -32.42 -1.30 -2.65
C ARG A 228 -32.15 -2.77 -2.33
N ASP A 229 -31.13 -3.36 -2.95
CA ASP A 229 -30.72 -4.75 -2.75
C ASP A 229 -29.68 -4.87 -1.62
N GLY A 230 -29.24 -3.73 -1.07
CA GLY A 230 -28.29 -3.64 0.04
C GLY A 230 -26.83 -3.61 -0.39
N HIS A 231 -26.54 -3.41 -1.68
CA HIS A 231 -25.17 -3.26 -2.16
C HIS A 231 -24.60 -1.90 -1.77
N LEU A 232 -23.33 -1.90 -1.37
CA LEU A 232 -22.60 -0.72 -0.88
C LEU A 232 -21.83 -0.01 -1.99
N PHE A 233 -21.91 1.31 -2.04
CA PHE A 233 -21.15 2.18 -2.92
C PHE A 233 -20.45 3.30 -2.13
N LEU A 234 -19.13 3.30 -2.11
CA LEU A 234 -18.27 4.19 -1.31
C LEU A 234 -17.74 5.37 -2.12
N PHE A 235 -18.63 6.20 -2.68
CA PHE A 235 -18.26 7.33 -3.53
C PHE A 235 -17.39 8.34 -2.79
N ALA A 236 -17.86 8.81 -1.64
CA ALA A 236 -17.21 9.85 -0.86
C ALA A 236 -15.88 9.37 -0.26
N ALA A 237 -15.86 8.16 0.31
CA ALA A 237 -14.67 7.61 0.96
C ALA A 237 -13.54 7.33 -0.03
N SER A 238 -13.85 6.80 -1.21
CA SER A 238 -12.84 6.58 -2.26
C SER A 238 -12.37 7.87 -2.91
N TYR A 239 -13.25 8.88 -3.05
CA TYR A 239 -12.86 10.20 -3.53
C TYR A 239 -11.87 10.89 -2.57
N ARG A 240 -12.14 10.83 -1.26
CA ARG A 240 -11.23 11.37 -0.24
C ARG A 240 -9.87 10.69 -0.25
N ARG A 241 -9.82 9.38 -0.47
CA ARG A 241 -8.56 8.68 -0.70
C ARG A 241 -7.83 9.26 -1.92
N ASP A 242 -8.52 9.54 -3.03
CA ASP A 242 -7.88 10.12 -4.22
C ASP A 242 -7.33 11.53 -3.97
N LEU A 243 -8.03 12.36 -3.18
CA LEU A 243 -7.51 13.66 -2.76
C LEU A 243 -6.24 13.54 -1.92
N VAL A 244 -6.25 12.65 -0.92
CA VAL A 244 -5.04 12.34 -0.12
C VAL A 244 -3.92 11.82 -1.03
N ASN A 245 -4.26 11.02 -2.05
CA ASN A 245 -3.27 10.49 -2.98
C ASN A 245 -2.64 11.58 -3.83
N LEU A 246 -3.47 12.47 -4.36
CA LEU A 246 -3.07 13.58 -5.21
C LEU A 246 -2.19 14.58 -4.47
N TYR A 247 -2.47 14.84 -3.18
CA TYR A 247 -1.76 15.85 -2.38
C TYR A 247 -0.23 15.60 -2.28
N ASN A 248 0.24 14.37 -2.49
CA ASN A 248 1.67 14.07 -2.48
C ASN A 248 2.42 14.44 -3.77
N SER A 249 1.77 14.35 -4.93
CA SER A 249 2.41 14.66 -6.22
C SER A 249 3.05 16.06 -6.28
N PRO A 250 2.36 17.15 -5.86
CA PRO A 250 2.98 18.47 -5.81
C PRO A 250 4.13 18.56 -4.79
N ILE A 251 4.07 17.85 -3.67
CA ILE A 251 5.17 17.80 -2.69
C ILE A 251 6.43 17.23 -3.35
N ASP A 252 6.30 16.10 -4.06
CA ASP A 252 7.42 15.49 -4.79
C ASP A 252 8.00 16.43 -5.86
N HIS A 253 7.13 17.07 -6.65
CA HIS A 253 7.57 17.97 -7.73
C HIS A 253 8.22 19.26 -7.20
N LEU A 254 7.65 19.89 -6.17
CA LEU A 254 8.25 21.06 -5.50
C LEU A 254 9.61 20.71 -4.90
N THR A 255 9.73 19.52 -4.30
CA THR A 255 11.01 19.01 -3.77
C THR A 255 12.07 18.88 -4.88
N SER A 256 11.73 18.28 -6.02
CA SER A 256 12.66 18.19 -7.16
C SER A 256 13.06 19.57 -7.72
N LEU A 257 12.12 20.51 -7.82
CA LEU A 257 12.40 21.88 -8.27
C LEU A 257 13.39 22.58 -7.34
N LEU A 258 13.12 22.55 -6.03
CA LEU A 258 13.95 23.20 -5.01
C LEU A 258 15.37 22.63 -4.90
N ARG A 259 15.56 21.37 -5.27
CA ARG A 259 16.87 20.71 -5.32
C ARG A 259 17.66 21.03 -6.59
N THR A 260 16.99 21.57 -7.60
CA THR A 260 17.63 22.06 -8.83
C THR A 260 17.96 23.54 -8.70
N GLU A 261 16.97 24.34 -8.32
CA GLU A 261 17.08 25.78 -8.08
C GLU A 261 16.23 26.15 -6.87
N PHE A 262 16.86 26.71 -5.84
CA PHE A 262 16.16 27.06 -4.61
C PHE A 262 15.37 28.36 -4.77
N ASP A 263 14.06 28.30 -4.51
CA ASP A 263 13.17 29.45 -4.48
C ASP A 263 12.46 29.52 -3.10
N PRO A 264 12.67 30.58 -2.30
CA PRO A 264 12.00 30.77 -1.01
C PRO A 264 10.46 30.72 -1.08
N LEU A 265 9.84 31.17 -2.18
CA LEU A 265 8.39 31.13 -2.34
C LEU A 265 7.88 29.70 -2.49
N LEU A 266 8.58 28.89 -3.30
CA LEU A 266 8.29 27.46 -3.43
C LEU A 266 8.58 26.71 -2.13
N ALA A 267 9.64 27.07 -1.42
CA ALA A 267 9.98 26.48 -0.12
C ALA A 267 8.91 26.79 0.94
N ARG A 268 8.37 28.01 0.99
CA ARG A 268 7.21 28.37 1.85
C ARG A 268 5.99 27.53 1.52
N ARG A 269 5.65 27.41 0.24
CA ARG A 269 4.51 26.61 -0.20
C ARG A 269 4.66 25.15 0.22
N LEU A 270 5.83 24.56 -0.02
CA LEU A 270 6.15 23.21 0.44
C LEU A 270 6.06 23.10 1.98
N GLY A 271 6.55 24.10 2.71
CA GLY A 271 6.43 24.20 4.17
C GLY A 271 4.97 24.19 4.66
N ILE A 272 4.09 24.99 4.06
CA ILE A 272 2.64 24.98 4.38
C ILE A 272 2.03 23.60 4.12
N MET A 273 2.37 22.97 2.99
CA MET A 273 1.86 21.64 2.67
C MET A 273 2.35 20.57 3.66
N LEU A 274 3.61 20.63 4.10
CA LEU A 274 4.16 19.73 5.11
C LEU A 274 3.53 19.95 6.48
N LEU A 275 3.29 21.20 6.90
CA LEU A 275 2.61 21.52 8.16
C LEU A 275 1.15 21.05 8.15
N ARG A 276 0.46 21.19 7.02
CA ARG A 276 -0.88 20.65 6.83
C ARG A 276 -0.88 19.13 6.99
N TYR A 277 0.04 18.44 6.32
CA TYR A 277 0.18 16.99 6.43
C TYR A 277 0.53 16.54 7.86
N ALA A 278 1.42 17.29 8.53
CA ALA A 278 1.82 17.02 9.90
C ALA A 278 0.65 17.10 10.87
N SER A 279 -0.23 18.10 10.73
CA SER A 279 -1.41 18.22 11.58
C SER A 279 -2.31 16.98 11.55
N GLU A 280 -2.52 16.37 10.37
CA GLU A 280 -3.32 15.16 10.25
C GLU A 280 -2.62 13.90 10.75
N ILE A 281 -1.34 13.73 10.46
CA ILE A 281 -0.60 12.55 10.93
C ILE A 281 -0.47 12.56 12.44
N LEU A 282 -0.25 13.72 13.06
CA LEU A 282 -0.20 13.85 14.52
C LEU A 282 -1.56 13.62 15.16
N ASN A 283 -2.65 14.08 14.53
CA ASN A 283 -4.01 13.72 14.92
C ASN A 283 -4.19 12.19 14.92
N LEU A 284 -3.82 11.51 13.83
CA LEU A 284 -3.92 10.05 13.68
C LEU A 284 -2.97 9.24 14.57
N ALA A 285 -1.86 9.84 15.00
CA ALA A 285 -0.97 9.25 15.98
C ALA A 285 -1.63 9.21 17.36
N ALA A 286 -2.43 10.22 17.73
CA ALA A 286 -3.17 10.30 18.98
C ALA A 286 -4.53 9.59 18.94
N ILE A 287 -5.21 9.65 17.79
CA ILE A 287 -6.57 9.17 17.58
C ILE A 287 -6.56 8.14 16.44
N PRO A 288 -6.11 6.90 16.70
CA PRO A 288 -6.00 5.88 15.65
C PRO A 288 -7.36 5.50 15.07
N GLN A 289 -8.46 5.84 15.75
CA GLN A 289 -9.83 5.59 15.32
C GLN A 289 -10.08 6.01 13.86
N PHE A 290 -9.43 7.07 13.40
CA PHE A 290 -9.61 7.63 12.07
C PHE A 290 -8.53 7.24 11.06
N ARG A 291 -7.64 6.31 11.42
CA ARG A 291 -6.65 5.75 10.49
C ARG A 291 -7.34 5.08 9.32
N HIS A 292 -6.68 5.07 8.17
CA HIS A 292 -7.17 4.36 7.00
C HIS A 292 -7.29 2.85 7.31
N GLY A 293 -8.51 2.34 7.41
CA GLY A 293 -8.77 0.90 7.52
C GLY A 293 -10.26 0.53 7.48
N PRO A 294 -10.58 -0.78 7.45
CA PRO A 294 -9.84 -1.83 6.76
C PRO A 294 -10.19 -1.78 5.26
N SER A 295 -9.22 -1.42 4.41
CA SER A 295 -9.34 -1.73 2.98
C SER A 295 -9.11 -3.22 2.81
N GLN A 296 -10.18 -3.99 2.64
CA GLN A 296 -10.14 -5.45 2.49
C GLN A 296 -10.17 -5.88 1.02
N GLU A 297 -9.65 -5.05 0.11
CA GLU A 297 -9.72 -5.29 -1.35
C GLU A 297 -11.15 -5.43 -1.91
N VAL A 298 -12.17 -5.28 -1.05
CA VAL A 298 -13.61 -5.29 -1.32
C VAL A 298 -14.29 -4.12 -0.57
N GLU A 299 -15.49 -3.75 -1.00
CA GLU A 299 -16.35 -2.83 -0.25
C GLU A 299 -16.84 -3.46 1.07
N THR A 300 -16.69 -2.75 2.19
CA THR A 300 -17.15 -3.22 3.51
C THR A 300 -17.79 -2.05 4.25
N ALA A 301 -18.97 -2.31 4.83
CA ALA A 301 -19.68 -1.30 5.61
C ALA A 301 -19.02 -1.10 6.98
N TRP A 302 -18.97 0.15 7.46
CA TRP A 302 -18.62 0.42 8.86
C TRP A 302 -19.78 0.07 9.79
N ASP A 303 -19.47 -0.51 10.94
CA ASP A 303 -20.44 -0.74 12.02
C ASP A 303 -20.71 0.60 12.75
N TRP A 304 -21.69 1.37 12.24
CA TRP A 304 -22.13 2.69 12.73
C TRP A 304 -21.13 3.84 12.60
N GLY A 305 -19.83 3.59 12.75
CA GLY A 305 -18.78 4.58 12.61
C GLY A 305 -17.40 3.94 12.54
N GLN A 306 -16.34 4.74 12.59
CA GLN A 306 -14.98 4.22 12.48
C GLN A 306 -14.56 3.51 13.79
N PRO A 307 -13.95 2.31 13.75
CA PRO A 307 -13.56 1.56 14.94
C PRO A 307 -12.51 2.29 15.77
N ASP A 308 -12.70 2.39 17.09
CA ASP A 308 -11.67 2.92 17.98
C ASP A 308 -10.64 1.84 18.34
N TRP A 309 -9.63 1.68 17.48
CA TRP A 309 -8.51 0.76 17.69
C TRP A 309 -7.75 0.99 19.01
N SER A 310 -7.81 2.20 19.58
CA SER A 310 -7.17 2.45 20.89
C SER A 310 -7.92 1.81 22.05
N SER A 311 -9.20 1.48 21.86
CA SER A 311 -10.07 0.85 22.87
C SER A 311 -10.19 -0.67 22.71
N ASP A 312 -9.54 -1.26 21.70
CA ASP A 312 -9.47 -2.71 21.52
C ASP A 312 -8.72 -3.39 22.68
N PRO A 313 -9.06 -4.63 23.11
CA PRO A 313 -8.33 -5.33 24.17
C PRO A 313 -6.81 -5.46 23.93
N GLU A 314 -6.39 -5.55 22.67
CA GLU A 314 -4.98 -5.57 22.27
C GLU A 314 -4.69 -4.40 21.31
N PRO A 315 -4.65 -3.15 21.82
CA PRO A 315 -4.74 -1.96 20.96
C PRO A 315 -3.58 -1.85 19.98
N ILE A 316 -2.38 -2.30 20.34
CA ILE A 316 -1.22 -2.28 19.43
C ILE A 316 -1.37 -3.31 18.30
N ALA A 317 -1.79 -4.54 18.62
CA ALA A 317 -2.03 -5.57 17.61
C ALA A 317 -3.13 -5.15 16.63
N SER A 318 -4.16 -4.45 17.14
CA SER A 318 -5.27 -3.94 16.34
C SER A 318 -4.87 -2.87 15.29
N LEU A 319 -3.70 -2.23 15.45
CA LEU A 319 -3.14 -1.27 14.49
C LEU A 319 -2.52 -1.94 13.25
N PHE A 320 -2.39 -3.26 13.24
CA PHE A 320 -1.84 -3.97 12.08
C PHE A 320 -2.62 -3.64 10.80
N ARG A 321 -1.90 -3.24 9.75
CA ARG A 321 -2.44 -2.75 8.46
C ARG A 321 -3.42 -1.57 8.59
N LYS A 322 -3.45 -0.85 9.72
CA LYS A 322 -4.14 0.44 9.85
C LYS A 322 -3.13 1.52 9.53
N GLY A 323 -3.12 1.95 8.27
CA GLY A 323 -2.23 2.99 7.76
C GLY A 323 -2.46 4.34 8.46
N MET A 324 -2.07 5.44 7.83
CA MET A 324 -2.37 6.77 8.38
C MET A 324 -3.47 7.43 7.55
N LEU A 325 -3.18 8.57 6.92
CA LEU A 325 -4.04 9.12 5.87
C LEU A 325 -4.06 8.17 4.66
N ARG A 326 -2.88 7.67 4.32
CA ARG A 326 -2.65 6.68 3.25
C ARG A 326 -2.93 5.26 3.74
N TYR A 327 -3.26 4.40 2.79
CA TYR A 327 -3.33 2.96 3.02
C TYR A 327 -1.99 2.40 3.50
N ALA A 328 -2.03 1.29 4.25
CA ALA A 328 -0.86 0.63 4.83
C ALA A 328 0.31 0.48 3.84
N ILE A 329 0.03 -0.03 2.62
CA ILE A 329 1.07 -0.31 1.62
C ILE A 329 1.86 0.93 1.19
N ASP A 330 1.23 2.10 1.25
CA ASP A 330 1.79 3.37 0.81
C ASP A 330 2.62 4.05 1.90
N VAL A 331 2.35 3.75 3.19
CA VAL A 331 2.95 4.44 4.35
C VAL A 331 4.48 4.51 4.28
N PRO A 332 5.23 3.45 3.89
CA PRO A 332 6.68 3.55 3.80
C PRO A 332 7.15 4.54 2.71
N SER A 333 6.50 4.52 1.54
CA SER A 333 6.88 5.36 0.40
C SER A 333 6.49 6.82 0.59
N ILE A 334 5.32 7.09 1.18
CA ILE A 334 4.93 8.46 1.56
C ILE A 334 5.84 9.00 2.66
N GLY A 335 6.23 8.17 3.64
CA GLY A 335 7.18 8.57 4.67
C GLY A 335 8.53 8.99 4.09
N ALA A 336 9.07 8.23 3.14
CA ALA A 336 10.30 8.58 2.43
C ALA A 336 10.18 9.88 1.61
N SER A 337 9.06 10.08 0.92
CA SER A 337 8.77 11.31 0.14
C SER A 337 8.71 12.55 1.05
N LEU A 338 7.95 12.48 2.15
CA LEU A 338 7.83 13.57 3.12
C LEU A 338 9.17 13.85 3.84
N ALA A 339 9.95 12.81 4.15
CA ALA A 339 11.28 12.96 4.74
C ALA A 339 12.24 13.70 3.80
N LEU A 340 12.25 13.36 2.50
CA LEU A 340 13.06 14.07 1.51
C LEU A 340 12.63 15.52 1.36
N ALA A 341 11.31 15.77 1.28
CA ALA A 341 10.76 17.12 1.19
C ALA A 341 11.19 18.00 2.38
N TYR A 342 11.06 17.46 3.59
CA TYR A 342 11.54 18.10 4.81
C TYR A 342 13.05 18.34 4.76
N ASP A 343 13.84 17.31 4.44
CA ASP A 343 15.31 17.38 4.37
C ASP A 343 15.77 18.46 3.39
N THR A 344 15.09 18.62 2.25
CA THR A 344 15.39 19.65 1.23
C THR A 344 15.21 21.07 1.74
N ILE A 345 14.13 21.38 2.47
CA ILE A 345 13.89 22.75 2.96
C ILE A 345 14.38 22.99 4.40
N TRP A 346 14.81 21.95 5.10
CA TRP A 346 15.24 22.02 6.50
C TRP A 346 16.23 23.15 6.82
N PRO A 347 17.29 23.40 6.01
CA PRO A 347 18.24 24.47 6.33
C PRO A 347 17.57 25.85 6.44
N TRP A 348 16.56 26.08 5.61
CA TRP A 348 15.86 27.36 5.51
C TRP A 348 14.71 27.49 6.52
N LEU A 349 14.05 26.38 6.89
CA LEU A 349 13.00 26.36 7.91
C LEU A 349 13.44 26.91 9.28
N LYS A 350 14.74 26.88 9.60
CA LYS A 350 15.26 27.35 10.89
C LYS A 350 15.08 28.86 11.10
N GLU A 351 14.92 29.62 10.02
CA GLU A 351 14.98 31.08 10.04
C GLU A 351 13.70 31.75 9.52
N ASP A 352 12.81 31.02 8.83
CA ASP A 352 11.65 31.63 8.16
C ASP A 352 10.48 31.90 9.09
N ARG A 353 10.39 33.15 9.57
CA ARG A 353 9.25 33.65 10.35
C ARG A 353 7.99 33.89 9.52
N GLU A 354 8.13 34.05 8.21
CA GLU A 354 6.98 34.26 7.32
C GLU A 354 6.11 33.00 7.25
N LEU A 355 6.71 31.81 7.11
CA LEU A 355 6.01 30.53 7.20
C LEU A 355 5.24 30.39 8.52
N VAL A 356 5.85 30.78 9.65
CA VAL A 356 5.20 30.75 10.97
C VAL A 356 3.95 31.62 10.96
N ALA A 357 4.05 32.87 10.51
CA ALA A 357 2.91 33.79 10.46
C ALA A 357 1.78 33.28 9.54
N ARG A 358 2.13 32.68 8.39
CA ARG A 358 1.17 32.10 7.45
C ARG A 358 0.47 30.87 8.03
N ALA A 359 1.21 30.00 8.70
CA ALA A 359 0.66 28.84 9.40
C ALA A 359 -0.24 29.23 10.59
N GLN A 360 0.09 30.30 11.33
CA GLN A 360 -0.77 30.86 12.38
C GLN A 360 -2.11 31.35 11.81
N ALA A 361 -2.10 32.00 10.63
CA ALA A 361 -3.33 32.43 9.97
C ALA A 361 -4.24 31.25 9.55
N LEU A 362 -3.67 30.05 9.39
CA LEU A 362 -4.38 28.79 9.11
C LEU A 362 -4.79 28.04 10.40
N GLY A 363 -4.53 28.62 11.57
CA GLY A 363 -4.97 28.07 12.86
C GLY A 363 -3.94 27.19 13.59
N LEU A 364 -2.68 27.12 13.13
CA LEU A 364 -1.63 26.42 13.88
C LEU A 364 -1.03 27.28 14.99
N ALA A 365 -0.86 26.69 16.18
CA ALA A 365 -0.21 27.32 17.32
C ALA A 365 1.32 27.23 17.21
N LEU A 366 1.92 28.09 16.37
CA LEU A 366 3.38 28.19 16.21
C LEU A 366 3.86 29.54 16.74
N ALA A 367 4.92 29.57 17.56
CA ALA A 367 5.52 30.81 18.05
C ALA A 367 6.83 31.17 17.33
N GLN A 368 7.57 30.16 16.89
CA GLN A 368 8.90 30.33 16.28
C GLN A 368 9.17 29.24 15.23
N PRO A 369 10.15 29.44 14.33
CA PRO A 369 10.45 28.46 13.28
C PRO A 369 10.79 27.05 13.80
N ALA A 370 11.36 26.95 15.01
CA ALA A 370 11.61 25.68 15.68
C ALA A 370 10.33 24.86 15.96
N ASP A 371 9.17 25.51 16.12
CA ASP A 371 7.90 24.83 16.32
C ASP A 371 7.43 24.14 15.03
N ALA A 372 7.64 24.77 13.88
CA ALA A 372 7.34 24.19 12.56
C ALA A 372 8.21 22.95 12.29
N ILE A 373 9.52 23.06 12.58
CA ILE A 373 10.46 21.94 12.50
C ILE A 373 9.97 20.78 13.38
N ARG A 374 9.65 21.07 14.64
CA ARG A 374 9.18 20.05 15.59
C ARG A 374 7.91 19.35 15.09
N LEU A 375 6.90 20.07 14.58
CA LEU A 375 5.70 19.44 14.04
C LEU A 375 6.02 18.48 12.87
N ILE A 376 6.86 18.91 11.94
CA ILE A 376 7.22 18.10 10.77
C ILE A 376 8.03 16.86 11.21
N GLU A 377 8.97 17.01 12.14
CA GLU A 377 9.74 15.87 12.65
C GLU A 377 8.86 14.89 13.45
N GLU A 378 7.96 15.39 14.30
CA GLU A 378 7.02 14.53 15.03
C GLU A 378 6.09 13.76 14.08
N MET A 379 5.71 14.35 12.94
CA MET A 379 4.99 13.65 11.87
C MET A 379 5.83 12.49 11.32
N LEU A 380 7.08 12.75 10.94
CA LEU A 380 7.99 11.71 10.42
C LEU A 380 8.23 10.60 11.46
N ALA A 381 8.36 10.97 12.73
CA ALA A 381 8.54 10.03 13.83
C ALA A 381 7.26 9.22 14.13
N SER A 382 6.07 9.79 13.88
CA SER A 382 4.80 9.07 13.94
C SER A 382 4.62 8.10 12.76
N LEU A 383 5.11 8.47 11.57
CA LEU A 383 5.18 7.55 10.43
C LEU A 383 6.14 6.40 10.70
N LEU A 384 7.31 6.66 11.30
CA LEU A 384 8.23 5.61 11.74
C LEU A 384 7.54 4.67 12.73
N GLN A 385 6.90 5.22 13.76
CA GLN A 385 6.17 4.39 14.73
C GLN A 385 5.04 3.57 14.10
N CYS A 386 4.35 4.11 13.09
CA CYS A 386 3.35 3.35 12.33
C CYS A 386 3.95 2.12 11.63
N LEU A 387 5.19 2.23 11.11
CA LEU A 387 5.91 1.07 10.55
C LEU A 387 6.25 0.05 11.65
N LEU A 388 6.77 0.52 12.79
CA LEU A 388 7.13 -0.33 13.93
C LEU A 388 5.92 -1.02 14.58
N ASP A 389 4.75 -0.40 14.54
CA ASP A 389 3.47 -0.96 15.00
C ASP A 389 2.85 -1.94 13.97
N GLY A 390 3.43 -2.09 12.78
CA GLY A 390 2.88 -2.92 11.70
C GLY A 390 1.70 -2.28 10.94
N GLY A 391 1.40 -1.01 11.19
CA GLY A 391 0.33 -0.26 10.52
C GLY A 391 0.63 0.07 9.06
N GLY A 392 1.92 0.20 8.71
CA GLY A 392 2.38 0.45 7.35
C GLY A 392 2.89 -0.79 6.60
N LEU A 393 2.31 -1.96 6.86
CA LEU A 393 2.69 -3.19 6.15
C LEU A 393 2.58 -3.00 4.63
N SER A 394 3.64 -3.36 3.93
CA SER A 394 3.76 -3.21 2.48
C SER A 394 4.52 -4.41 1.89
N ASN A 395 4.64 -4.44 0.56
CA ASN A 395 5.44 -5.45 -0.13
C ASN A 395 6.90 -5.38 0.35
N MET A 396 7.57 -6.52 0.46
CA MET A 396 8.95 -6.52 0.92
C MET A 396 9.89 -5.90 -0.14
N PRO A 397 10.96 -5.17 0.27
CA PRO A 397 11.33 -4.81 1.63
C PRO A 397 10.90 -3.38 2.04
N ARG A 398 9.75 -2.90 1.53
CA ARG A 398 9.38 -1.48 1.59
C ARG A 398 9.27 -0.93 2.99
N VAL A 399 8.86 -1.74 3.97
CA VAL A 399 8.70 -1.28 5.36
C VAL A 399 10.07 -0.88 5.92
N SER A 400 11.06 -1.75 5.76
CA SER A 400 12.43 -1.47 6.19
C SER A 400 13.08 -0.32 5.41
N GLU A 401 12.83 -0.22 4.09
CA GLU A 401 13.32 0.92 3.29
C GLU A 401 12.78 2.26 3.81
N GLY A 402 11.46 2.33 4.06
CA GLY A 402 10.81 3.53 4.57
C GLY A 402 11.29 3.91 5.97
N ALA A 403 11.44 2.93 6.86
CA ALA A 403 11.91 3.14 8.22
C ALA A 403 13.36 3.68 8.23
N LEU A 404 14.28 3.07 7.49
CA LEU A 404 15.67 3.53 7.41
C LEU A 404 15.76 4.93 6.78
N THR A 405 14.94 5.23 5.78
CA THR A 405 14.87 6.57 5.18
C THR A 405 14.38 7.62 6.19
N LEU A 406 13.37 7.29 6.99
CA LEU A 406 12.86 8.18 8.06
C LEU A 406 13.92 8.41 9.14
N ILE A 407 14.64 7.37 9.58
CA ILE A 407 15.71 7.48 10.57
C ILE A 407 16.86 8.37 10.05
N ARG A 408 17.27 8.19 8.79
CA ARG A 408 18.25 9.08 8.15
C ARG A 408 17.73 10.51 8.06
N GLY A 409 16.51 10.71 7.55
CA GLY A 409 15.90 12.02 7.38
C GLY A 409 15.79 12.80 8.69
N LEU A 410 15.54 12.11 9.80
CA LEU A 410 15.54 12.67 11.16
C LEU A 410 16.94 12.84 11.77
N ASP A 411 18.00 12.32 11.12
CA ASP A 411 19.41 12.36 11.54
C ASP A 411 19.59 11.90 13.01
N ARG A 412 18.97 10.77 13.36
CA ARG A 412 18.96 10.22 14.73
C ARG A 412 20.13 9.28 14.95
N ALA A 413 20.84 9.48 16.07
CA ALA A 413 21.87 8.56 16.57
C ALA A 413 21.35 7.61 17.67
N ASP A 414 20.10 7.79 18.10
CA ASP A 414 19.47 7.07 19.22
C ASP A 414 18.34 6.13 18.77
N ALA A 415 18.31 5.77 17.48
CA ALA A 415 17.30 4.88 16.89
C ALA A 415 17.73 3.40 16.86
N GLN A 416 18.58 2.98 17.81
CA GLN A 416 19.00 1.58 17.92
C GLN A 416 17.83 0.65 18.15
N ASP A 417 16.83 1.06 18.95
CA ASP A 417 15.62 0.28 19.21
C ASP A 417 14.81 0.03 17.92
N ALA A 418 14.70 1.04 17.06
CA ALA A 418 14.07 0.91 15.75
C ALA A 418 14.89 -0.03 14.83
N LEU A 419 16.22 0.07 14.82
CA LEU A 419 17.06 -0.84 14.04
C LEU A 419 17.02 -2.28 14.56
N GLU A 420 17.03 -2.49 15.87
CA GLU A 420 16.85 -3.82 16.48
C GLU A 420 15.51 -4.42 16.05
N TRP A 421 14.43 -3.62 16.06
CA TRP A 421 13.15 -4.04 15.52
C TRP A 421 13.26 -4.44 14.04
N LEU A 422 13.90 -3.62 13.19
CA LEU A 422 14.04 -3.93 11.76
C LEU A 422 14.84 -5.24 11.52
N TYR A 423 15.89 -5.48 12.29
CA TYR A 423 16.72 -6.67 12.16
C TYR A 423 16.05 -7.94 12.68
N ASP A 424 15.29 -7.86 13.78
CA ASP A 424 14.87 -9.05 14.52
C ASP A 424 13.35 -9.29 14.55
N ARG A 425 12.53 -8.26 14.29
CA ARG A 425 11.07 -8.30 14.51
C ARG A 425 10.23 -7.83 13.32
N GLY A 426 10.76 -6.92 12.49
CA GLY A 426 10.07 -6.37 11.32
C GLY A 426 9.74 -7.44 10.28
N PRO A 427 8.91 -7.12 9.27
CA PRO A 427 8.47 -8.10 8.29
C PRO A 427 9.63 -8.71 7.50
N GLU A 428 10.66 -7.91 7.17
CA GLU A 428 11.83 -8.40 6.43
C GLU A 428 12.90 -9.08 7.29
N LYS A 429 12.90 -8.88 8.62
CA LYS A 429 13.92 -9.39 9.56
C LYS A 429 15.34 -9.29 8.99
N LEU A 430 15.85 -8.07 8.89
CA LEU A 430 17.03 -7.75 8.09
C LEU A 430 18.25 -8.66 8.34
N ARG A 431 18.40 -9.20 9.56
CA ARG A 431 19.49 -10.15 9.88
C ARG A 431 19.53 -11.36 8.95
N GLY A 432 18.38 -11.83 8.48
CA GLY A 432 18.23 -12.98 7.61
C GLY A 432 17.80 -12.64 6.19
N PHE A 433 17.45 -11.39 5.86
CA PHE A 433 16.75 -11.03 4.63
C PHE A 433 17.48 -11.50 3.36
N GLY A 434 18.74 -11.12 3.18
CA GLY A 434 19.55 -11.57 2.04
C GLY A 434 19.74 -13.09 1.98
N THR A 435 19.52 -13.80 3.10
CA THR A 435 19.68 -15.26 3.19
C THR A 435 18.41 -16.09 3.12
N ASN A 436 17.28 -15.56 3.55
CA ASN A 436 16.02 -16.29 3.71
C ASN A 436 14.99 -15.88 2.65
N ASP A 437 15.09 -14.67 2.11
CA ASP A 437 14.15 -14.11 1.12
C ASP A 437 14.70 -14.18 -0.31
N PHE A 438 15.73 -14.99 -0.53
CA PHE A 438 16.27 -15.32 -1.85
C PHE A 438 16.61 -16.79 -1.89
N PHE A 439 16.29 -17.49 -2.97
CA PHE A 439 16.78 -18.85 -3.19
C PHE A 439 18.28 -18.87 -3.52
N PRO A 440 18.97 -20.03 -3.43
CA PRO A 440 20.37 -20.15 -3.84
C PRO A 440 20.64 -19.75 -5.30
N CYS A 441 19.64 -19.83 -6.18
CA CYS A 441 19.70 -19.32 -7.55
C CYS A 441 19.47 -17.80 -7.66
N GLY A 442 19.44 -17.05 -6.56
CA GLY A 442 19.32 -15.59 -6.53
C GLY A 442 17.93 -15.04 -6.79
N THR A 443 16.95 -15.88 -7.12
CA THR A 443 15.55 -15.47 -7.31
C THR A 443 14.84 -15.31 -5.96
N PRO A 444 14.05 -14.25 -5.75
CA PRO A 444 13.18 -14.14 -4.58
C PRO A 444 11.99 -15.11 -4.65
N PRO A 445 11.33 -15.38 -3.51
CA PRO A 445 10.22 -16.32 -3.40
C PRO A 445 8.86 -15.62 -3.61
N GLU A 446 8.67 -14.92 -4.73
CA GLU A 446 7.40 -14.27 -5.08
C GLU A 446 7.18 -14.29 -6.61
N ALA A 447 6.12 -13.65 -7.09
CA ALA A 447 5.80 -13.53 -8.51
C ALA A 447 6.90 -12.83 -9.33
N THR A 448 7.17 -13.35 -10.54
CA THR A 448 8.07 -12.71 -11.51
C THR A 448 7.38 -11.54 -12.22
N GLY A 449 8.16 -10.64 -12.82
CA GLY A 449 7.61 -9.53 -13.59
C GLY A 449 7.15 -8.31 -12.78
N GLY A 450 7.58 -8.19 -11.52
CA GLY A 450 7.45 -6.96 -10.74
C GLY A 450 7.77 -7.10 -9.25
N TYR A 451 7.24 -8.14 -8.60
CA TYR A 451 7.45 -8.38 -7.18
C TYR A 451 8.88 -8.84 -6.88
N ASN A 452 9.36 -9.88 -7.57
CA ASN A 452 10.76 -10.30 -7.46
C ASN A 452 11.77 -9.16 -7.75
N ASP A 453 11.47 -8.30 -8.72
CA ASP A 453 12.34 -7.15 -9.01
C ASP A 453 12.35 -6.16 -7.82
N THR A 454 11.24 -6.06 -7.08
CA THR A 454 11.13 -5.24 -5.86
C THR A 454 12.01 -5.76 -4.74
N HIS A 455 12.07 -7.07 -4.53
CA HIS A 455 13.01 -7.68 -3.57
C HIS A 455 14.46 -7.39 -3.95
N THR A 456 14.83 -7.69 -5.20
CA THR A 456 16.20 -7.54 -5.66
C THR A 456 16.67 -6.09 -5.57
N ARG A 457 15.90 -5.12 -6.10
CA ARG A 457 16.29 -3.70 -5.99
C ARG A 457 16.32 -3.24 -4.52
N GLY A 458 15.41 -3.77 -3.71
CA GLY A 458 15.26 -3.35 -2.33
C GLY A 458 16.38 -3.83 -1.43
N LEU A 459 16.96 -5.01 -1.67
CA LEU A 459 18.16 -5.46 -0.96
C LEU A 459 19.32 -4.46 -1.07
N PHE A 460 19.59 -3.97 -2.28
CA PHE A 460 20.65 -2.96 -2.50
C PHE A 460 20.27 -1.59 -1.94
N ALA A 461 18.99 -1.21 -2.01
CA ALA A 461 18.51 0.02 -1.41
C ALA A 461 18.68 -0.01 0.12
N LEU A 462 18.31 -1.10 0.78
CA LEU A 462 18.49 -1.28 2.22
C LEU A 462 19.98 -1.21 2.62
N GLU A 463 20.85 -1.92 1.90
CA GLU A 463 22.29 -1.89 2.15
C GLU A 463 22.85 -0.46 2.01
N TYR A 464 22.41 0.27 0.98
CA TYR A 464 22.76 1.68 0.81
C TYR A 464 22.36 2.51 2.03
N GLN A 465 21.11 2.41 2.49
CA GLN A 465 20.61 3.15 3.65
C GLN A 465 21.43 2.84 4.92
N LEU A 466 21.75 1.56 5.16
CA LEU A 466 22.53 1.11 6.31
C LEU A 466 23.97 1.65 6.28
N ARG A 467 24.62 1.63 5.11
CA ARG A 467 25.97 2.20 4.94
C ARG A 467 25.99 3.70 5.20
N GLN A 468 25.00 4.44 4.69
CA GLN A 468 24.88 5.88 4.93
C GLN A 468 24.65 6.19 6.43
N LEU A 469 23.77 5.43 7.10
CA LEU A 469 23.57 5.56 8.55
C LEU A 469 24.86 5.29 9.34
N ARG A 470 25.58 4.22 9.00
CA ARG A 470 26.84 3.85 9.67
C ARG A 470 27.93 4.88 9.44
N GLN A 471 28.05 5.41 8.22
CA GLN A 471 29.01 6.48 7.93
C GLN A 471 28.71 7.73 8.75
N ARG A 472 27.43 8.06 8.90
CA ARG A 472 26.98 9.24 9.63
C ARG A 472 27.12 9.08 11.15
N HIS A 473 26.71 7.93 11.69
CA HIS A 473 26.65 7.65 13.12
C HIS A 473 27.35 6.30 13.45
N PRO A 474 28.68 6.20 13.28
CA PRO A 474 29.40 4.92 13.34
C PRO A 474 29.37 4.26 14.72
N GLN A 475 29.27 5.04 15.80
CA GLN A 475 29.13 4.50 17.15
C GLN A 475 27.70 4.02 17.45
N ALA A 476 26.69 4.63 16.84
CA ALA A 476 25.31 4.27 17.05
C ALA A 476 24.93 2.99 16.31
N TYR A 477 25.46 2.81 15.10
CA TYR A 477 25.07 1.76 14.17
C TYR A 477 26.25 0.90 13.70
N PRO A 478 27.01 0.27 14.62
CA PRO A 478 28.16 -0.53 14.25
C PRO A 478 27.75 -1.81 13.52
N GLU A 479 28.59 -2.26 12.60
CA GLU A 479 28.35 -3.48 11.80
C GLU A 479 28.29 -4.75 12.66
N SER A 480 28.90 -4.73 13.85
CA SER A 480 28.82 -5.84 14.82
C SER A 480 27.41 -6.08 15.36
N LEU A 481 26.54 -5.06 15.36
CA LEU A 481 25.14 -5.16 15.78
C LEU A 481 24.20 -5.23 14.57
N PHE A 482 24.48 -4.41 13.56
CA PHE A 482 23.70 -4.25 12.34
C PHE A 482 24.57 -4.63 11.12
N PRO A 483 24.78 -5.93 10.88
CA PRO A 483 25.66 -6.42 9.82
C PRO A 483 25.14 -6.06 8.42
N SER A 484 26.06 -6.03 7.45
CA SER A 484 25.73 -5.95 6.01
C SER A 484 24.69 -7.00 5.62
N LEU A 485 23.78 -6.60 4.73
CA LEU A 485 22.76 -7.50 4.15
C LEU A 485 23.31 -8.27 2.93
N LEU A 486 24.43 -7.81 2.39
CA LEU A 486 25.08 -8.39 1.22
C LEU A 486 26.20 -9.35 1.62
N ASP A 487 26.09 -10.58 1.10
CA ASP A 487 27.21 -11.49 0.89
C ASP A 487 27.68 -11.35 -0.57
N PRO A 488 28.98 -11.16 -0.86
CA PRO A 488 29.46 -10.94 -2.23
C PRO A 488 29.07 -12.05 -3.22
N SER A 489 29.23 -13.33 -2.83
CA SER A 489 28.96 -14.46 -3.71
C SER A 489 27.47 -14.58 -4.04
N ARG A 490 26.62 -14.33 -3.04
CA ARG A 490 25.17 -14.37 -3.20
C ARG A 490 24.63 -13.15 -3.92
N GLY A 491 25.17 -11.96 -3.62
CA GLY A 491 24.79 -10.70 -4.25
C GLY A 491 25.01 -10.74 -5.77
N GLN A 492 26.12 -11.33 -6.22
CA GLN A 492 26.38 -11.55 -7.65
C GLN A 492 25.32 -12.45 -8.30
N ARG A 493 24.88 -13.50 -7.61
CA ARG A 493 23.82 -14.37 -8.14
C ARG A 493 22.46 -13.66 -8.20
N ILE A 494 22.14 -12.89 -7.15
CA ILE A 494 20.89 -12.11 -7.03
C ILE A 494 20.77 -11.06 -8.15
N ILE A 495 21.85 -10.34 -8.48
CA ILE A 495 21.80 -9.33 -9.55
C ILE A 495 21.67 -9.95 -10.95
N GLN A 496 22.13 -11.20 -11.14
CA GLN A 496 22.08 -11.91 -12.41
C GLN A 496 20.70 -12.54 -12.69
N ALA A 497 20.06 -13.10 -11.65
CA ALA A 497 18.85 -13.92 -11.80
C ALA A 497 17.69 -13.27 -12.56
N PRO A 498 17.36 -11.97 -12.38
CA PRO A 498 16.24 -11.34 -13.08
C PRO A 498 16.40 -11.29 -14.61
N ALA A 499 17.63 -11.30 -15.15
CA ALA A 499 17.83 -11.31 -16.59
C ALA A 499 17.62 -12.70 -17.22
N GLU A 500 17.80 -13.76 -16.44
CA GLU A 500 17.75 -15.15 -16.91
C GLU A 500 16.33 -15.66 -17.13
N ILE A 501 15.31 -14.98 -16.59
CA ILE A 501 13.89 -15.29 -16.82
C ILE A 501 13.38 -14.80 -18.18
N ALA A 502 14.22 -14.14 -19.00
CA ALA A 502 13.80 -13.61 -20.29
C ALA A 502 13.55 -14.73 -21.32
N LEU A 503 12.34 -14.87 -21.84
CA LEU A 503 11.95 -15.81 -22.89
C LEU A 503 12.61 -15.47 -24.24
N LEU A 504 12.19 -14.39 -24.90
CA LEU A 504 12.75 -13.94 -26.20
C LEU A 504 13.78 -12.82 -26.04
N GLY A 505 14.58 -12.85 -24.96
CA GLY A 505 15.51 -11.77 -24.58
C GLY A 505 14.86 -10.43 -24.18
N ARG A 506 13.54 -10.28 -24.36
CA ARG A 506 12.77 -9.05 -24.07
C ARG A 506 11.48 -9.30 -23.26
N ILE A 507 11.03 -10.55 -23.20
CA ILE A 507 9.77 -10.94 -22.54
C ILE A 507 10.13 -11.72 -21.28
N PRO A 508 9.78 -11.27 -20.07
CA PRO A 508 9.98 -12.10 -18.89
C PRO A 508 8.99 -13.27 -18.86
N PHE A 509 9.43 -14.42 -18.35
CA PHE A 509 8.55 -15.51 -17.93
C PHE A 509 7.78 -15.08 -16.68
N HIS A 510 6.46 -15.15 -16.73
CA HIS A 510 5.57 -14.66 -15.67
C HIS A 510 4.98 -15.82 -14.88
N PHE A 511 4.77 -15.65 -13.58
CA PHE A 511 3.95 -16.55 -12.75
C PHE A 511 3.45 -15.75 -11.54
N GLY A 512 2.32 -16.15 -10.96
CA GLY A 512 1.64 -15.35 -9.93
C GLY A 512 1.09 -14.02 -10.45
N ASP A 513 0.90 -13.04 -9.58
CA ASP A 513 0.50 -11.66 -9.93
C ASP A 513 1.65 -10.89 -10.62
N GLY A 514 2.21 -11.49 -11.68
CA GLY A 514 3.17 -10.88 -12.60
C GLY A 514 2.46 -10.17 -13.76
N GLY A 515 3.21 -9.53 -14.67
CA GLY A 515 2.59 -8.98 -15.88
C GLY A 515 2.07 -10.06 -16.83
N SER A 516 1.28 -9.70 -17.85
CA SER A 516 1.03 -10.57 -19.01
C SER A 516 1.59 -9.95 -20.28
N SER A 517 2.56 -10.63 -20.89
CA SER A 517 3.23 -10.13 -22.07
C SER A 517 2.42 -10.39 -23.33
N GLY A 518 2.17 -9.35 -24.13
CA GLY A 518 1.48 -9.48 -25.42
C GLY A 518 -0.05 -9.39 -25.37
N VAL A 519 -0.65 -9.28 -24.18
CA VAL A 519 -2.10 -9.04 -24.02
C VAL A 519 -2.44 -7.53 -24.10
N GLN A 520 -1.59 -6.67 -23.52
CA GLN A 520 -1.84 -5.22 -23.42
C GLN A 520 -0.92 -4.35 -24.29
N THR A 521 0.13 -4.92 -24.90
CA THR A 521 1.09 -4.15 -25.71
C THR A 521 1.71 -5.03 -26.80
N PRO A 522 1.91 -4.51 -28.01
CA PRO A 522 2.68 -5.21 -29.04
C PRO A 522 4.09 -5.59 -28.55
N LEU A 523 4.54 -6.79 -28.94
CA LEU A 523 5.83 -7.35 -28.48
C LEU A 523 7.02 -6.99 -29.39
N HIS A 524 6.78 -6.74 -30.68
CA HIS A 524 7.82 -6.63 -31.71
C HIS A 524 8.77 -5.43 -31.56
N ASP A 525 8.34 -4.36 -30.89
CA ASP A 525 9.15 -3.14 -30.68
C ASP A 525 9.74 -3.02 -29.27
N ARG A 526 9.63 -4.06 -28.43
CA ARG A 526 10.11 -3.98 -27.05
C ARG A 526 11.65 -4.00 -27.00
N ALA A 527 12.21 -3.09 -26.22
CA ALA A 527 13.62 -3.11 -25.84
C ALA A 527 13.97 -4.43 -25.12
N PRO A 528 15.25 -4.87 -25.14
CA PRO A 528 15.71 -6.00 -24.35
C PRO A 528 15.29 -5.87 -22.88
N LEU A 529 15.02 -7.00 -22.23
CA LEU A 529 14.56 -7.01 -20.85
C LEU A 529 15.65 -6.40 -19.96
N ASP A 530 15.30 -5.29 -19.32
CA ASP A 530 16.15 -4.65 -18.33
C ASP A 530 15.43 -4.62 -16.97
N PRO A 531 15.52 -5.71 -16.19
CA PRO A 531 14.70 -5.87 -14.98
C PRO A 531 15.19 -4.98 -13.83
N LEU A 532 16.42 -4.44 -13.91
CA LEU A 532 17.03 -3.69 -12.82
C LEU A 532 17.36 -2.25 -13.23
N PRO A 533 16.96 -1.25 -12.41
CA PRO A 533 17.30 0.15 -12.66
C PRO A 533 18.82 0.40 -12.66
N ALA A 534 19.25 1.44 -13.37
CA ALA A 534 20.67 1.85 -13.43
C ALA A 534 21.26 2.11 -12.03
N ALA A 535 20.48 2.71 -11.12
CA ALA A 535 20.92 2.97 -9.75
C ALA A 535 21.25 1.67 -8.99
N THR A 536 20.43 0.63 -9.12
CA THR A 536 20.69 -0.68 -8.50
C THR A 536 21.96 -1.32 -9.05
N LYS A 537 22.19 -1.21 -10.35
CA LYS A 537 23.43 -1.73 -10.98
C LYS A 537 24.67 -0.99 -10.51
N ALA A 538 24.58 0.33 -10.34
CA ALA A 538 25.67 1.14 -9.81
C ALA A 538 26.04 0.71 -8.38
N LEU A 539 25.04 0.52 -7.51
CA LEU A 539 25.26 0.00 -6.15
C LEU A 539 25.87 -1.41 -6.17
N ALA A 540 25.39 -2.28 -7.06
CA ALA A 540 25.94 -3.63 -7.19
C ALA A 540 27.41 -3.62 -7.65
N ALA A 541 27.77 -2.78 -8.61
CA ALA A 541 29.14 -2.61 -9.07
C ALA A 541 30.05 -2.10 -7.93
N GLU A 542 29.57 -1.13 -7.15
CA GLU A 542 30.30 -0.57 -6.01
C GLU A 542 30.49 -1.60 -4.88
N TYR A 543 29.46 -2.38 -4.55
CA TYR A 543 29.45 -3.21 -3.34
C TYR A 543 29.96 -4.64 -3.52
N LEU A 544 29.90 -5.16 -4.75
CA LEU A 544 30.22 -6.56 -5.04
C LEU A 544 31.52 -6.72 -5.84
N ASP A 545 32.21 -5.61 -6.15
CA ASP A 545 33.31 -5.56 -7.13
C ASP A 545 32.94 -6.32 -8.41
N ALA A 546 31.65 -6.24 -8.77
CA ALA A 546 31.11 -6.94 -9.90
C ALA A 546 31.57 -6.20 -11.15
N ASP A 547 32.48 -6.84 -11.91
CA ASP A 547 32.72 -6.54 -13.32
C ASP A 547 31.35 -6.42 -14.03
N PRO A 548 31.18 -5.63 -15.12
CA PRO A 548 29.91 -5.46 -15.84
C PRO A 548 29.40 -6.75 -16.53
N LEU A 549 29.26 -7.85 -15.78
CA LEU A 549 28.74 -9.16 -16.16
C LEU A 549 27.31 -9.07 -16.69
N ALA A 550 26.55 -8.04 -16.30
CA ALA A 550 25.24 -7.74 -16.87
C ALA A 550 25.31 -7.33 -18.35
N GLU A 551 26.41 -6.74 -18.80
CA GLU A 551 26.57 -6.25 -20.17
C GLU A 551 27.20 -7.33 -21.09
N SER A 552 28.04 -8.21 -20.54
CA SER A 552 28.58 -9.37 -21.27
C SER A 552 27.58 -10.54 -21.41
N ALA A 553 26.71 -10.76 -20.41
CA ALA A 553 25.57 -11.68 -20.52
C ALA A 553 24.56 -11.18 -21.58
N ARG A 554 24.45 -9.86 -21.75
CA ARG A 554 23.71 -9.23 -22.86
C ARG A 554 24.41 -9.34 -24.22
N GLN A 555 25.48 -10.11 -24.39
CA GLN A 555 26.07 -10.39 -25.71
C GLN A 555 26.05 -11.87 -26.11
N LYS A 556 25.78 -12.80 -25.20
CA LYS A 556 25.70 -14.26 -25.49
C LYS A 556 24.24 -14.76 -25.51
N PRO A 557 23.88 -15.75 -26.34
CA PRO A 557 22.59 -16.43 -26.18
C PRO A 557 22.45 -16.96 -24.74
N LEU A 558 21.28 -16.78 -24.12
CA LEU A 558 21.05 -17.29 -22.76
C LEU A 558 21.04 -18.82 -22.73
N GLY A 559 20.71 -19.46 -23.85
CA GLY A 559 20.50 -20.90 -23.94
C GLY A 559 19.31 -21.32 -23.08
N ASN A 560 19.28 -22.58 -22.66
CA ASN A 560 18.27 -23.04 -21.70
C ASN A 560 18.61 -22.55 -20.28
N THR A 561 17.58 -22.15 -19.52
CA THR A 561 17.75 -21.71 -18.13
C THR A 561 17.04 -22.66 -17.18
N VAL A 562 17.68 -22.95 -16.04
CA VAL A 562 17.08 -23.67 -14.91
C VAL A 562 17.32 -22.86 -13.64
N LEU A 563 16.22 -22.42 -13.00
CA LEU A 563 16.22 -21.74 -11.71
C LEU A 563 15.48 -22.63 -10.72
N ASP A 564 16.12 -23.73 -10.31
CA ASP A 564 15.48 -24.82 -9.56
C ASP A 564 14.97 -24.40 -8.17
N GLY A 565 15.56 -23.36 -7.57
CA GLY A 565 15.13 -22.84 -6.27
C GLY A 565 13.70 -22.29 -6.28
N VAL A 566 13.38 -21.43 -7.27
CA VAL A 566 12.00 -20.95 -7.53
C VAL A 566 11.23 -21.91 -8.44
N GLY A 567 11.89 -22.97 -8.93
CA GLY A 567 11.34 -23.99 -9.81
C GLY A 567 10.90 -23.44 -11.16
N ILE A 568 11.82 -22.86 -11.94
CA ILE A 568 11.55 -22.42 -13.32
C ILE A 568 12.51 -23.14 -14.27
N ALA A 569 12.02 -23.53 -15.44
CA ALA A 569 12.85 -23.93 -16.57
C ALA A 569 12.39 -23.22 -17.84
N ILE A 570 13.34 -22.76 -18.64
CA ILE A 570 13.07 -22.08 -19.92
C ILE A 570 13.91 -22.76 -20.99
N LEU A 571 13.22 -23.22 -22.04
CA LEU A 571 13.77 -23.78 -23.26
C LEU A 571 13.82 -22.70 -24.33
N ARG A 572 14.93 -22.60 -25.08
CA ARG A 572 15.09 -21.57 -26.12
C ARG A 572 15.71 -22.12 -27.39
N THR A 573 15.41 -21.48 -28.52
CA THR A 573 16.17 -21.67 -29.77
C THR A 573 17.57 -21.10 -29.64
N ASP A 574 18.54 -21.61 -30.40
CA ASP A 574 19.97 -21.36 -30.18
C ASP A 574 20.48 -19.99 -30.67
N GLU A 575 19.66 -19.21 -31.39
CA GLU A 575 19.97 -17.86 -31.85
C GLU A 575 19.77 -16.74 -30.82
N ARG A 576 20.14 -15.51 -31.20
CA ARG A 576 19.87 -14.30 -30.43
C ARG A 576 19.43 -13.12 -31.32
N PRO A 577 18.35 -12.38 -30.98
CA PRO A 577 17.35 -12.75 -29.98
C PRO A 577 16.72 -14.10 -30.34
N GLU A 578 16.28 -14.83 -29.33
CA GLU A 578 15.69 -16.15 -29.49
C GLU A 578 14.41 -16.04 -30.34
N ARG A 579 14.28 -16.86 -31.39
CA ARG A 579 13.07 -16.90 -32.22
C ARG A 579 11.89 -17.47 -31.45
N ALA A 580 12.15 -18.43 -30.56
CA ALA A 580 11.14 -19.02 -29.71
C ALA A 580 11.68 -19.43 -28.34
N ALA A 581 10.79 -19.41 -27.36
CA ALA A 581 11.05 -19.89 -26.02
C ALA A 581 9.79 -20.48 -25.39
N ALA A 582 9.98 -21.58 -24.66
CA ALA A 582 8.96 -22.22 -23.85
C ALA A 582 9.40 -22.26 -22.39
N GLY A 583 8.58 -21.72 -21.49
CA GLY A 583 8.84 -21.72 -20.05
C GLY A 583 7.88 -22.65 -19.32
N ILE A 584 8.34 -23.24 -18.23
CA ILE A 584 7.51 -23.99 -17.28
C ILE A 584 7.86 -23.61 -15.85
N VAL A 585 6.83 -23.36 -15.04
CA VAL A 585 6.94 -23.20 -13.59
C VAL A 585 6.63 -24.52 -12.90
N TYR A 586 7.47 -24.94 -11.97
CA TYR A 586 7.32 -26.14 -11.16
C TYR A 586 7.69 -25.92 -9.69
N GLY A 587 7.96 -24.67 -9.29
CA GLY A 587 8.09 -24.31 -7.89
C GLY A 587 6.78 -23.81 -7.28
N ASP A 588 6.88 -23.37 -6.03
CA ASP A 588 5.85 -22.62 -5.32
C ASP A 588 6.49 -21.36 -4.76
N ALA A 589 5.75 -20.27 -4.75
CA ALA A 589 6.15 -19.03 -4.08
C ALA A 589 5.09 -18.65 -3.03
N PRO A 590 5.44 -18.09 -1.87
CA PRO A 590 4.49 -17.41 -1.01
C PRO A 590 3.95 -16.11 -1.64
N TYR A 591 2.92 -15.53 -1.00
CA TYR A 591 2.33 -14.20 -1.31
C TYR A 591 1.52 -14.13 -2.60
N HIS A 592 1.91 -13.29 -3.55
CA HIS A 592 1.26 -13.00 -4.84
C HIS A 592 1.33 -14.19 -5.83
N ARG A 593 1.29 -15.42 -5.33
CA ARG A 593 1.34 -16.66 -6.13
C ARG A 593 0.01 -16.93 -6.82
N HIS A 594 -0.05 -17.78 -7.83
CA HIS A 594 -1.31 -18.35 -8.35
C HIS A 594 -1.40 -19.85 -8.04
N GLN A 595 -2.42 -20.55 -8.56
CA GLN A 595 -2.48 -22.01 -8.57
C GLN A 595 -1.94 -22.56 -9.91
N ASP A 596 -0.71 -22.18 -10.22
CA ASP A 596 -0.08 -22.27 -11.55
C ASP A 596 1.01 -23.34 -11.63
N LEU A 597 1.14 -24.24 -10.63
CA LEU A 597 2.12 -25.34 -10.66
C LEU A 597 2.06 -26.10 -12.00
N LEU A 598 3.18 -26.23 -12.72
CA LEU A 598 3.29 -26.82 -14.06
C LEU A 598 2.65 -26.01 -15.20
N ASP A 599 2.29 -24.73 -15.00
CA ASP A 599 1.91 -23.83 -16.11
C ASP A 599 3.04 -23.74 -17.14
N VAL A 600 2.65 -23.72 -18.42
CA VAL A 600 3.56 -23.62 -19.56
C VAL A 600 3.21 -22.39 -20.38
N GLN A 601 4.24 -21.65 -20.77
CA GLN A 601 4.12 -20.52 -21.68
C GLN A 601 4.97 -20.74 -22.91
N LEU A 602 4.48 -20.28 -24.06
CA LEU A 602 5.14 -20.36 -25.36
C LEU A 602 5.06 -19.02 -26.07
N TYR A 603 6.23 -18.49 -26.40
CA TYR A 603 6.38 -17.30 -27.22
C TYR A 603 7.24 -17.64 -28.42
N ALA A 604 6.82 -17.20 -29.60
CA ALA A 604 7.57 -17.39 -30.84
C ALA A 604 7.31 -16.23 -31.81
N TYR A 605 8.34 -15.81 -32.55
CA TYR A 605 8.26 -14.72 -33.52
C TYR A 605 7.64 -13.42 -32.95
N ASP A 606 8.06 -13.07 -31.74
CA ASP A 606 7.53 -11.92 -30.99
C ASP A 606 5.99 -11.96 -30.85
N ARG A 607 5.41 -13.15 -30.64
CA ARG A 607 3.97 -13.36 -30.38
C ARG A 607 3.75 -14.30 -29.20
N PRO A 608 2.71 -14.06 -28.38
CA PRO A 608 2.26 -15.04 -27.40
C PRO A 608 1.45 -16.12 -28.12
N PHE A 609 1.81 -17.39 -27.94
CA PHE A 609 1.00 -18.54 -28.38
C PHE A 609 0.30 -19.20 -27.19
N ILE A 610 1.02 -19.31 -26.07
CA ILE A 610 0.51 -19.78 -24.79
C ILE A 610 1.03 -18.79 -23.75
N SER A 611 0.13 -18.03 -23.11
CA SER A 611 0.48 -16.99 -22.14
C SER A 611 -0.19 -17.24 -20.80
N ASP A 612 0.36 -16.61 -19.78
CA ASP A 612 -0.27 -16.50 -18.47
C ASP A 612 -1.20 -15.25 -18.41
N LEU A 613 -2.24 -15.30 -17.57
CA LEU A 613 -3.14 -14.16 -17.36
C LEU A 613 -2.45 -13.01 -16.61
N GLY A 614 -1.56 -13.35 -15.67
CA GLY A 614 -0.83 -12.41 -14.84
C GLY A 614 -1.73 -11.64 -13.88
N TYR A 615 -1.43 -10.36 -13.71
CA TYR A 615 -2.01 -9.50 -12.69
C TYR A 615 -3.53 -9.41 -12.83
N PRO A 616 -4.28 -9.48 -11.71
CA PRO A 616 -5.74 -9.45 -11.76
C PRO A 616 -6.26 -8.20 -12.48
N GLN A 617 -7.35 -8.35 -13.23
CA GLN A 617 -8.09 -7.21 -13.78
C GLN A 617 -8.83 -6.46 -12.66
N SER A 618 -9.27 -7.18 -11.63
CA SER A 618 -9.91 -6.67 -10.42
C SER A 618 -9.65 -7.60 -9.23
N TRP A 619 -9.62 -7.06 -8.01
CA TRP A 619 -9.56 -7.89 -6.80
C TRP A 619 -10.81 -8.74 -6.59
N ALA A 620 -11.93 -8.39 -7.24
CA ALA A 620 -13.15 -9.19 -7.18
C ALA A 620 -13.02 -10.56 -7.85
N SER A 621 -12.11 -10.70 -8.83
CA SER A 621 -11.95 -11.94 -9.61
C SER A 621 -10.70 -12.74 -9.27
N VAL A 622 -9.72 -12.15 -8.56
CA VAL A 622 -8.39 -12.75 -8.35
C VAL A 622 -8.44 -14.20 -7.86
N HIS A 623 -9.38 -14.53 -6.97
CA HIS A 623 -9.48 -15.87 -6.38
C HIS A 623 -10.22 -16.89 -7.25
N CYS A 624 -11.15 -16.44 -8.09
CA CYS A 624 -12.01 -17.32 -8.90
C CYS A 624 -11.59 -17.38 -10.38
N TRP A 625 -10.76 -16.45 -10.82
CA TRP A 625 -10.26 -16.34 -12.18
C TRP A 625 -8.75 -16.34 -12.22
N GLU A 626 -8.07 -15.19 -12.07
CA GLU A 626 -6.65 -15.06 -12.40
C GLU A 626 -5.74 -15.98 -11.58
N GLY A 627 -6.00 -16.12 -10.28
CA GLY A 627 -5.23 -17.00 -9.42
C GLY A 627 -5.70 -18.46 -9.39
N HIS A 628 -6.72 -18.83 -10.17
CA HIS A 628 -7.34 -20.15 -10.14
C HIS A 628 -6.75 -21.07 -11.21
N TRP A 629 -6.43 -22.32 -10.85
CA TRP A 629 -5.71 -23.25 -11.74
C TRP A 629 -6.36 -23.46 -13.13
N ALA A 630 -7.68 -23.33 -13.23
CA ALA A 630 -8.43 -23.57 -14.47
C ALA A 630 -8.16 -22.55 -15.58
N THR A 631 -7.56 -21.40 -15.25
CA THR A 631 -7.18 -20.38 -16.21
C THR A 631 -5.71 -20.44 -16.63
N HIS A 632 -4.95 -21.39 -16.07
CA HIS A 632 -3.55 -21.62 -16.43
C HIS A 632 -3.40 -22.82 -17.38
N ASN A 633 -2.30 -22.85 -18.11
CA ASN A 633 -1.93 -23.92 -19.05
C ASN A 633 -1.32 -25.10 -18.29
N SER A 634 -1.99 -25.53 -17.23
CA SER A 634 -1.48 -26.40 -16.18
C SER A 634 -2.22 -27.76 -16.15
N VAL A 635 -1.89 -28.64 -15.20
CA VAL A 635 -2.39 -30.01 -15.07
C VAL A 635 -3.10 -30.27 -13.74
N TRP A 636 -3.95 -29.34 -13.31
CA TRP A 636 -4.73 -29.49 -12.07
C TRP A 636 -6.06 -30.23 -12.28
N SER A 637 -6.50 -30.93 -11.24
CA SER A 637 -7.83 -31.53 -11.12
C SER A 637 -8.47 -31.24 -9.76
N VAL A 638 -9.80 -31.38 -9.66
CA VAL A 638 -10.51 -31.37 -8.38
C VAL A 638 -10.19 -32.67 -7.63
N ALA A 639 -9.79 -32.57 -6.36
CA ALA A 639 -9.60 -33.72 -5.47
C ALA A 639 -10.69 -33.68 -4.37
N PRO A 640 -11.49 -34.74 -4.18
CA PRO A 640 -12.68 -34.71 -3.31
C PRO A 640 -12.40 -34.30 -1.86
N ASP A 641 -11.25 -34.70 -1.32
CA ASP A 641 -10.87 -34.44 0.07
C ASP A 641 -9.97 -33.20 0.23
N LEU A 642 -9.78 -32.42 -0.84
CA LEU A 642 -8.89 -31.27 -0.87
C LEU A 642 -9.68 -29.99 -1.16
N HIS A 643 -9.99 -29.25 -0.11
CA HIS A 643 -10.67 -27.97 -0.21
C HIS A 643 -9.74 -26.82 0.17
N PRO A 644 -9.84 -25.65 -0.48
CA PRO A 644 -9.26 -24.42 0.06
C PRO A 644 -9.76 -24.19 1.49
N LEU A 645 -8.89 -23.65 2.35
CA LEU A 645 -9.32 -23.26 3.69
C LEU A 645 -10.17 -22.00 3.61
N GLU A 646 -11.32 -22.02 4.28
CA GLU A 646 -12.15 -20.83 4.51
C GLU A 646 -11.54 -20.01 5.66
N LEU A 647 -10.44 -19.32 5.37
CA LEU A 647 -9.79 -18.43 6.33
C LEU A 647 -10.36 -17.01 6.21
N PRO A 648 -10.45 -16.25 7.33
CA PRO A 648 -10.73 -14.83 7.28
C PRO A 648 -9.80 -14.11 6.31
N PHE A 649 -10.30 -13.14 5.54
CA PHE A 649 -9.53 -12.42 4.53
C PHE A 649 -8.30 -11.68 5.09
N ASP A 650 -8.33 -11.30 6.36
CA ASP A 650 -7.22 -10.67 7.09
C ASP A 650 -6.16 -11.66 7.60
N THR A 651 -6.34 -12.96 7.34
CA THR A 651 -5.30 -13.96 7.57
C THR A 651 -4.08 -13.61 6.73
N PRO A 652 -2.85 -13.58 7.30
CA PRO A 652 -1.65 -13.27 6.54
C PRO A 652 -1.58 -14.09 5.24
N GLN A 653 -1.33 -13.40 4.12
CA GLN A 653 -1.32 -13.98 2.77
C GLN A 653 -0.66 -15.36 2.60
N PRO A 654 0.46 -15.73 3.28
CA PRO A 654 1.01 -17.08 3.16
C PRO A 654 0.04 -18.22 3.53
N PHE A 655 -1.07 -17.95 4.22
CA PHE A 655 -2.04 -18.97 4.64
C PHE A 655 -3.32 -19.01 3.78
N LEU A 656 -3.59 -18.01 2.93
CA LEU A 656 -4.84 -17.94 2.15
C LEU A 656 -4.95 -19.01 1.06
N LYS A 657 -3.86 -19.73 0.78
CA LYS A 657 -3.84 -20.78 -0.25
C LYS A 657 -3.44 -22.11 0.39
N ALA A 658 -4.44 -22.80 0.93
CA ALA A 658 -4.31 -24.09 1.62
C ALA A 658 -3.77 -25.25 0.76
N ILE A 659 -3.60 -25.01 -0.54
CA ILE A 659 -3.13 -25.97 -1.52
C ILE A 659 -1.95 -25.35 -2.25
N ALA A 660 -0.84 -26.07 -2.24
CA ALA A 660 0.44 -25.74 -2.86
C ALA A 660 0.85 -26.85 -3.83
N GLY A 661 1.87 -26.58 -4.63
CA GLY A 661 2.45 -27.55 -5.55
C GLY A 661 3.96 -27.44 -5.55
N ARG A 662 4.68 -28.56 -5.48
CA ARG A 662 6.15 -28.52 -5.57
C ARG A 662 6.64 -29.57 -6.54
N GLY A 663 7.51 -29.15 -7.44
CA GLY A 663 8.15 -30.01 -8.41
C GLY A 663 9.66 -29.96 -8.36
N ARG A 664 10.25 -30.79 -9.21
CA ARG A 664 11.68 -30.84 -9.47
C ARG A 664 11.92 -31.20 -10.94
N LEU A 665 12.99 -30.66 -11.50
CA LEU A 665 13.48 -31.10 -12.79
C LEU A 665 14.01 -32.55 -12.66
N VAL A 666 13.50 -33.44 -13.51
CA VAL A 666 13.95 -34.84 -13.59
C VAL A 666 15.11 -34.92 -14.58
N ARG A 667 14.93 -34.35 -15.78
CA ARG A 667 15.90 -34.37 -16.87
C ARG A 667 15.77 -33.13 -17.75
N MET A 668 16.90 -32.70 -18.30
CA MET A 668 16.95 -31.74 -19.40
C MET A 668 17.84 -32.30 -20.50
N LEU A 669 17.39 -32.21 -21.75
CA LEU A 669 18.13 -32.67 -22.93
C LEU A 669 18.22 -31.53 -23.93
N SER A 670 19.40 -31.36 -24.52
CA SER A 670 19.68 -30.34 -25.51
C SER A 670 20.43 -30.96 -26.69
N SER A 671 19.91 -30.75 -27.89
CA SER A 671 20.44 -31.15 -29.18
C SER A 671 20.18 -30.03 -30.17
N ALA A 672 20.90 -30.00 -31.29
CA ALA A 672 20.59 -29.07 -32.38
C ALA A 672 19.11 -29.20 -32.77
N GLY A 673 18.36 -28.11 -32.67
CA GLY A 673 16.93 -28.04 -32.97
C GLY A 673 16.01 -28.80 -32.01
N LEU A 674 16.48 -29.26 -30.85
CA LEU A 674 15.66 -29.97 -29.86
C LEU A 674 16.08 -29.65 -28.43
N GLN A 675 15.15 -29.05 -27.67
CA GLN A 675 15.30 -28.80 -26.24
C GLN A 675 14.17 -29.51 -25.50
N VAL A 676 14.48 -30.25 -24.44
CA VAL A 676 13.47 -31.01 -23.67
C VAL A 676 13.67 -30.77 -22.17
N ALA A 677 12.58 -30.55 -21.45
CA ALA A 677 12.56 -30.59 -19.99
C ALA A 677 11.49 -31.58 -19.51
N GLU A 678 11.88 -32.44 -18.58
CA GLU A 678 11.00 -33.37 -17.90
C GLU A 678 10.92 -33.01 -16.42
N ILE A 679 9.71 -32.76 -15.93
CA ILE A 679 9.43 -32.31 -14.57
C ILE A 679 8.52 -33.34 -13.90
N GLU A 680 8.77 -33.63 -12.63
CA GLU A 680 7.80 -34.27 -11.75
C GLU A 680 7.37 -33.28 -10.67
N ALA A 681 6.10 -33.33 -10.28
CA ALA A 681 5.56 -32.49 -9.22
C ALA A 681 4.56 -33.23 -8.37
N GLU A 682 4.29 -32.70 -7.20
CA GLU A 682 3.31 -33.23 -6.25
C GLU A 682 2.52 -32.10 -5.60
N ARG A 683 1.28 -32.39 -5.22
CA ARG A 683 0.49 -31.46 -4.42
C ARG A 683 0.91 -31.48 -2.97
N TRP A 684 0.70 -30.35 -2.32
CA TRP A 684 0.83 -30.20 -0.88
C TRP A 684 -0.42 -29.49 -0.35
N ALA A 685 -0.81 -29.82 0.87
CA ALA A 685 -1.90 -29.12 1.56
C ALA A 685 -1.53 -28.81 3.01
N TRP A 686 -2.12 -27.75 3.54
CA TRP A 686 -1.92 -27.31 4.91
C TRP A 686 -2.95 -27.99 5.83
N HIS A 687 -2.49 -28.53 6.96
CA HIS A 687 -3.37 -29.05 8.01
C HIS A 687 -3.44 -28.04 9.18
N PRO A 688 -4.50 -27.21 9.30
CA PRO A 688 -4.54 -26.12 10.27
C PRO A 688 -4.40 -26.57 11.72
N ALA A 689 -5.03 -27.70 12.09
CA ALA A 689 -4.99 -28.19 13.46
C ALA A 689 -3.61 -28.71 13.88
N GLU A 690 -2.78 -29.12 12.92
CA GLU A 690 -1.42 -29.63 13.18
C GLU A 690 -0.33 -28.63 12.78
N GLN A 691 -0.72 -27.49 12.19
CA GLN A 691 0.18 -26.45 11.69
C GLN A 691 1.34 -27.01 10.84
N ARG A 692 1.02 -27.94 9.92
CA ARG A 692 2.02 -28.54 9.02
C ARG A 692 1.48 -28.81 7.62
N TRP A 693 2.40 -28.80 6.67
CA TRP A 693 2.15 -29.24 5.30
C TRP A 693 2.17 -30.78 5.21
N TYR A 694 1.26 -31.35 4.43
CA TYR A 694 1.21 -32.79 4.13
C TYR A 694 1.01 -33.04 2.63
N LYS A 695 1.35 -34.27 2.20
CA LYS A 695 1.18 -34.73 0.81
C LYS A 695 -0.13 -35.52 0.69
N PRO A 696 -1.10 -35.09 -0.13
CA PRO A 696 -2.34 -35.82 -0.34
C PRO A 696 -2.20 -37.01 -1.30
N GLY A 697 -0.98 -37.36 -1.75
CA GLY A 697 -0.74 -38.49 -2.67
C GLY A 697 -1.04 -38.20 -4.14
N ILE A 698 -1.08 -36.92 -4.53
CA ILE A 698 -1.33 -36.50 -5.92
C ILE A 698 0.00 -36.11 -6.56
N HIS A 699 0.36 -36.80 -7.64
CA HIS A 699 1.63 -36.64 -8.36
C HIS A 699 1.37 -36.35 -9.84
N PHE A 700 2.25 -35.55 -10.43
CA PHE A 700 2.25 -35.16 -11.83
C PHE A 700 3.60 -35.41 -12.46
N ARG A 701 3.60 -35.63 -13.77
CA ARG A 701 4.79 -35.63 -14.59
C ARG A 701 4.47 -34.92 -15.89
N ARG A 702 5.28 -33.93 -16.26
CA ARG A 702 5.10 -33.15 -17.48
C ARG A 702 6.42 -33.10 -18.24
N LEU A 703 6.37 -33.43 -19.51
CA LEU A 703 7.48 -33.28 -20.44
C LEU A 703 7.09 -32.19 -21.43
N ILE A 704 7.98 -31.22 -21.64
CA ILE A 704 7.87 -30.21 -22.70
C ILE A 704 9.08 -30.33 -23.62
N ALA A 705 8.86 -30.21 -24.93
CA ALA A 705 9.91 -30.33 -25.93
C ALA A 705 9.78 -29.22 -26.98
N LEU A 706 10.69 -28.26 -26.97
CA LEU A 706 10.78 -27.26 -28.03
C LEU A 706 11.57 -27.84 -29.20
N VAL A 707 10.89 -28.06 -30.33
CA VAL A 707 11.45 -28.71 -31.52
C VAL A 707 11.44 -27.73 -32.69
N GLU A 708 12.60 -27.53 -33.30
CA GLU A 708 12.74 -26.80 -34.57
C GLU A 708 12.52 -27.77 -35.74
N THR A 709 11.54 -27.47 -36.59
CA THR A 709 11.21 -28.26 -37.77
C THR A 709 11.94 -27.72 -39.01
N ASP A 710 11.63 -28.25 -40.20
CA ASP A 710 12.11 -27.68 -41.45
C ASP A 710 11.56 -26.26 -41.69
N GLY A 711 12.31 -25.44 -42.43
CA GLY A 711 11.81 -24.15 -42.93
C GLY A 711 11.53 -23.07 -41.87
N GLN A 712 12.21 -23.11 -40.72
CA GLN A 712 12.03 -22.24 -39.54
C GLN A 712 10.89 -22.64 -38.60
N GLY A 713 10.10 -23.68 -38.87
CA GLY A 713 8.93 -24.03 -38.05
C GLY A 713 9.27 -24.50 -36.63
N LEU A 714 8.27 -24.47 -35.75
CA LEU A 714 8.40 -24.78 -34.32
C LEU A 714 7.24 -25.66 -33.85
N ALA A 715 7.55 -26.64 -32.99
CA ALA A 715 6.58 -27.44 -32.25
C ALA A 715 6.91 -27.45 -30.75
N LEU A 716 5.88 -27.50 -29.90
CA LEU A 716 5.99 -27.60 -28.44
C LEU A 716 5.27 -28.84 -27.90
#